data_AF-A0A9X4BHS7-F1
#
_entry.id   AF-A0A9X4BHS7-F1
#
_cell.length_a   1.000
_cell.length_b   1.000
_cell.length_c   1.000
_cell.angle_alpha   90.00
_cell.angle_beta   90.00
_cell.angle_gamma   90.00
#
_symmetry.space_group_name_H-M   'P 1'
#
loop_
_entity.id
_entity.type
_entity.pdbx_description
1 polymer ?
#
loop_
_entity_poly.entity_id
_entity_poly.type
_entity_poly.pdbx_seq_one_letter_code
_entity_poly.pdbx_strand_id
1 'polypeptide(L)'
;MNGSRSYRWSPWLMAAAFAGAAHAAPPALDARTQWLGGDGPAAKSDAVPLAPATRAGRRAALIDAAGRGTGTQRADLVPAAVHQQAGAASVVQYRQEIDGVEVYRARLSVLLGADLAPRASGGALAAKTGPVAGAAFRLDAAQALAAALPGVDASLTAAPREVGQAGRYTRFALAATAEFAPGRPARIKRVWYPTAEGLEPAYYAEVTGTKRGADRPIGLALVVSADDGRTLASHSLIHDALPFSYRVMADANGKPYFDPYGFTNPHPTGLPDGWLPTVQAPMHLLPRVHGGISTGDPWLADDATQTRGNNVDAFFNAETFDVDGFCDYNGWGPGFNAAEGDFRAPVTGLRRFDYAYDVDLHASDYSQCDDAPVPIPVGDTQLNAKIVQMFYMTNWLHDLFYDLGYDEEAGNPQANNYGRGGIENDPLIVHAAYDTTFTFAPADGESPSVTYGFNTWTDRRDVSALDFGVLAHEWAHTMFGRLVGTSFYLGQEGALNEAIADFVGMFLMVRDQDRYLDGPVAFNGKYAVGAYMNGNYSYPGDPLPPVGTPGWPDNTYYHGIRRFPSTIDLAANPLTFKNIGVDHPVPQSANAYDWKQRSLLNSEIHTAGEVYTAALWQCSRNILAAAPRARFDRTHKQFLAWLVAGMKLTPPEPTYTEARDALLMAIRADDTLDYLRCRAGFAARGMGAGAIPPPRHSFGLRGTVESFDDAERALTVISTKLEEVSGADGDGVLDRGEVGRLVATVRNTGFSPLSHVSIVVLPQFGRYALPGGIAAGDVTLQPGEERTLTLPLNVATSTPSATLAIDVQALALQFPPVATHRETPIVVNYDLVRDSGTDALAAASTFDANWTREFTDPSNHGCARGMCSADTTVPGAYADMLDWQRVTHLGETAYRIGDERLTFDTGIATAAFQTLPAGPVSITLRHDYDFTRNQPSPTVPQIANGVGTVQIEVNGGGWMPIAPFVVSGQWQFTGTSGGWREDTIVLNPPLIAGRTLRLRLHARAPSIFYPDDAHWAISRVTINGAATPVFSTVHPDGS
;
A
#
# COMPACT_ATOMS: atom_id res chain seq x y z
N MET A 1 -5.77 -54.05 -30.98
CA MET A 1 -6.04 -55.36 -30.35
C MET A 1 -4.80 -55.81 -29.59
N ASN A 2 -5.01 -56.15 -28.31
CA ASN A 2 -4.20 -56.99 -27.42
C ASN A 2 -2.69 -56.71 -27.23
N GLY A 3 -2.35 -56.25 -26.02
CA GLY A 3 -1.81 -57.20 -25.04
C GLY A 3 -0.41 -56.95 -24.49
N SER A 4 -0.37 -56.34 -23.29
CA SER A 4 0.46 -56.69 -22.10
C SER A 4 1.95 -57.01 -22.25
N ARG A 5 2.79 -56.29 -21.48
CA ARG A 5 3.65 -56.88 -20.44
C ARG A 5 4.25 -55.81 -19.51
N SER A 6 3.95 -55.99 -18.23
CA SER A 6 4.54 -55.38 -17.05
C SER A 6 6.04 -55.66 -16.92
N TYR A 7 6.81 -54.65 -16.50
CA TYR A 7 8.04 -54.86 -15.71
C TYR A 7 8.01 -53.96 -14.48
N ARG A 8 7.87 -54.58 -13.31
CA ARG A 8 8.26 -54.01 -12.02
C ARG A 8 9.77 -54.11 -11.90
N TRP A 9 10.43 -53.03 -11.48
CA TRP A 9 11.65 -53.08 -10.69
C TRP A 9 11.56 -52.06 -9.55
N SER A 10 11.90 -52.54 -8.36
CA SER A 10 11.91 -51.82 -7.08
C SER A 10 13.37 -51.44 -6.72
N PRO A 11 13.60 -50.66 -5.66
CA PRO A 11 14.57 -49.57 -5.58
C PRO A 11 16.01 -49.97 -5.16
N TRP A 12 16.94 -49.03 -5.39
CA TRP A 12 18.31 -48.82 -4.85
C TRP A 12 19.51 -48.92 -5.83
N LEU A 13 20.31 -47.82 -5.77
CA LEU A 13 21.76 -47.64 -6.05
C LEU A 13 22.25 -47.18 -7.44
N MET A 14 22.36 -45.84 -7.59
CA MET A 14 23.58 -45.01 -7.85
C MET A 14 23.10 -43.64 -8.38
N ALA A 15 23.10 -42.49 -7.69
CA ALA A 15 24.15 -41.78 -6.94
C ALA A 15 25.41 -41.46 -7.77
N ALA A 16 25.45 -40.25 -8.37
CA ALA A 16 26.55 -39.27 -8.32
C ALA A 16 26.42 -38.21 -9.44
N ALA A 17 26.66 -36.94 -9.08
CA ALA A 17 26.64 -35.69 -9.87
C ALA A 17 25.23 -35.15 -10.15
N PHE A 18 24.75 -34.04 -9.58
CA PHE A 18 25.40 -32.78 -9.22
C PHE A 18 24.86 -32.28 -7.87
N ALA A 19 25.69 -32.34 -6.84
CA ALA A 19 25.50 -31.62 -5.58
C ALA A 19 26.57 -30.53 -5.54
N GLY A 20 26.18 -29.29 -5.79
CA GLY A 20 27.01 -28.10 -5.62
C GLY A 20 26.39 -27.20 -4.57
N ALA A 21 26.89 -27.29 -3.35
CA ALA A 21 26.65 -26.42 -2.18
C ALA A 21 25.18 -26.23 -1.75
N ALA A 22 24.61 -27.28 -1.14
CA ALA A 22 23.45 -27.16 -0.27
C ALA A 22 23.72 -26.21 0.91
N HIS A 23 22.70 -25.42 1.25
CA HIS A 23 22.50 -24.71 2.51
C HIS A 23 23.04 -25.49 3.71
N ALA A 24 23.95 -24.91 4.48
CA ALA A 24 24.27 -25.46 5.79
C ALA A 24 23.22 -24.95 6.79
N ALA A 25 22.39 -25.86 7.30
CA ALA A 25 21.53 -25.57 8.44
C ALA A 25 22.39 -25.13 9.64
N PRO A 26 21.89 -24.22 10.51
CA PRO A 26 22.56 -23.88 11.74
C PRO A 26 22.83 -25.17 12.57
N PRO A 27 23.95 -25.23 13.31
CA PRO A 27 24.32 -26.42 14.05
C PRO A 27 23.18 -26.83 15.01
N ALA A 28 22.76 -28.10 14.95
CA ALA A 28 21.61 -28.61 15.70
C ALA A 28 21.93 -28.78 17.19
N LEU A 29 21.93 -27.66 17.92
CA LEU A 29 22.22 -27.58 19.33
C LEU A 29 20.92 -27.33 20.12
N ASP A 30 20.72 -28.07 21.21
CA ASP A 30 19.65 -27.84 22.17
C ASP A 30 20.13 -26.79 23.19
N ALA A 31 19.70 -25.55 22.99
CA ALA A 31 20.04 -24.42 23.85
C ALA A 31 19.11 -24.35 25.07
N ARG A 32 19.69 -24.33 26.27
CA ARG A 32 18.94 -24.24 27.53
C ARG A 32 19.62 -23.30 28.52
N THR A 33 18.80 -22.46 29.17
CA THR A 33 19.19 -21.69 30.35
C THR A 33 18.20 -21.99 31.46
N GLN A 34 18.68 -22.41 32.63
CA GLN A 34 17.82 -22.82 33.74
C GLN A 34 18.47 -22.50 35.09
N TRP A 35 17.63 -22.17 36.07
CA TRP A 35 18.00 -22.17 37.48
C TRP A 35 18.08 -23.62 38.00
N LEU A 36 19.01 -23.88 38.91
CA LEU A 36 19.25 -25.19 39.49
C LEU A 36 18.93 -25.13 40.98
N GLY A 37 17.88 -25.85 41.40
CA GLY A 37 17.35 -25.84 42.76
C GLY A 37 16.15 -24.89 42.92
N GLY A 38 15.11 -25.36 43.61
CA GLY A 38 13.92 -24.58 43.92
C GLY A 38 14.24 -23.46 44.92
N ASP A 39 13.58 -22.33 44.71
CA ASP A 39 13.60 -21.09 45.48
C ASP A 39 14.74 -20.12 45.16
N GLY A 40 14.34 -18.89 44.83
CA GLY A 40 15.19 -17.73 44.59
C GLY A 40 16.04 -17.34 45.81
N PRO A 41 16.69 -16.16 45.78
CA PRO A 41 17.79 -15.87 46.68
C PRO A 41 17.31 -15.71 48.12
N ALA A 42 17.44 -16.75 48.94
CA ALA A 42 17.19 -16.66 50.38
C ALA A 42 18.14 -17.53 51.22
N ALA A 43 18.46 -16.96 52.38
CA ALA A 43 19.20 -17.45 53.53
C ALA A 43 20.73 -17.58 53.40
N LYS A 44 21.41 -16.62 54.04
CA LYS A 44 22.72 -16.83 54.68
C LYS A 44 22.58 -18.02 55.64
N SER A 45 23.37 -19.06 55.46
CA SER A 45 23.61 -20.06 56.50
C SER A 45 25.08 -20.44 56.55
N ASP A 46 25.44 -20.99 57.70
CA ASP A 46 26.75 -20.93 58.34
C ASP A 46 27.91 -21.61 57.61
N ALA A 47 29.10 -21.12 57.94
CA ALA A 47 30.40 -21.51 57.42
C ALA A 47 30.73 -23.01 57.58
N VAL A 48 31.07 -23.70 56.47
CA VAL A 48 31.93 -24.91 56.38
C VAL A 48 32.45 -25.06 54.94
N PRO A 49 33.61 -25.71 54.64
CA PRO A 49 34.94 -25.69 55.26
C PRO A 49 35.96 -24.90 54.39
N LEU A 50 37.14 -24.63 54.95
CA LEU A 50 38.26 -23.98 54.27
C LEU A 50 38.53 -24.61 52.88
N ALA A 51 38.40 -23.79 51.83
CA ALA A 51 38.80 -24.16 50.48
C ALA A 51 40.27 -24.65 50.48
N PRO A 52 40.63 -25.68 49.70
CA PRO A 52 41.99 -26.22 49.67
C PRO A 52 43.05 -25.11 49.54
N ALA A 53 44.15 -25.21 50.28
CA ALA A 53 45.18 -24.16 50.30
C ALA A 53 45.83 -23.89 48.92
N THR A 54 45.75 -24.86 47.99
CA THR A 54 46.34 -24.77 46.65
C THR A 54 45.31 -24.40 45.59
N ARG A 55 45.74 -23.59 44.60
CA ARG A 55 44.92 -23.21 43.42
C ARG A 55 44.38 -24.43 42.65
N ALA A 56 45.17 -25.50 42.58
CA ALA A 56 44.77 -26.77 41.95
C ALA A 56 43.65 -27.48 42.72
N GLY A 57 43.74 -27.55 44.05
CA GLY A 57 42.70 -28.16 44.89
C GLY A 57 41.38 -27.40 44.82
N ARG A 58 41.41 -26.06 44.80
CA ARG A 58 40.20 -25.23 44.60
C ARG A 58 39.57 -25.44 43.23
N ARG A 59 40.38 -25.51 42.17
CA ARG A 59 39.89 -25.79 40.81
C ARG A 59 39.17 -27.13 40.75
N ALA A 60 39.74 -28.18 41.36
CA ALA A 60 39.12 -29.50 41.42
C ALA A 60 37.79 -29.49 42.17
N ALA A 61 37.72 -28.82 43.33
CA ALA A 61 36.49 -28.70 44.12
C ALA A 61 35.35 -27.99 43.36
N LEU A 62 35.66 -26.94 42.58
CA LEU A 62 34.66 -26.23 41.77
C LEU A 62 34.12 -27.10 40.63
N ILE A 63 35.00 -27.83 39.92
CA ILE A 63 34.60 -28.74 38.85
C ILE A 63 33.70 -29.85 39.39
N ASP A 64 34.06 -30.40 40.54
CA ASP A 64 33.32 -31.46 41.21
C ASP A 64 31.95 -30.96 41.72
N ALA A 65 31.89 -29.76 42.31
CA ALA A 65 30.66 -29.11 42.75
C ALA A 65 29.71 -28.79 41.59
N ALA A 66 30.22 -28.23 40.49
CA ALA A 66 29.45 -28.01 39.27
C ALA A 66 28.94 -29.32 38.66
N GLY A 67 29.77 -30.37 38.66
CA GLY A 67 29.40 -31.70 38.17
C GLY A 67 28.20 -32.32 38.88
N ARG A 68 28.12 -32.17 40.21
CA ARG A 68 27.09 -32.78 41.05
C ARG A 68 25.69 -32.19 40.86
N GLY A 69 25.54 -30.88 40.70
CA GLY A 69 24.20 -30.25 40.65
C GLY A 69 23.51 -30.26 39.29
N THR A 70 24.23 -30.53 38.20
CA THR A 70 23.68 -30.54 36.84
C THR A 70 23.63 -31.93 36.20
N GLY A 71 24.09 -32.99 36.90
CA GLY A 71 24.23 -34.32 36.30
C GLY A 71 25.24 -34.35 35.14
N THR A 72 26.19 -33.40 35.13
CA THR A 72 27.16 -33.17 34.03
C THR A 72 28.43 -34.00 34.16
N GLN A 73 28.45 -35.00 35.04
CA GLN A 73 29.50 -36.02 35.08
C GLN A 73 29.46 -36.99 33.87
N ARG A 74 28.83 -36.59 32.77
CA ARG A 74 28.86 -37.36 31.54
C ARG A 74 30.29 -37.40 30.99
N ALA A 75 30.68 -38.54 30.43
CA ALA A 75 32.01 -38.73 29.86
C ALA A 75 32.30 -37.77 28.69
N ASP A 76 31.26 -37.24 28.05
CA ASP A 76 31.36 -36.30 26.93
C ASP A 76 31.48 -34.84 27.34
N LEU A 77 31.46 -34.48 28.64
CA LEU A 77 31.62 -33.09 29.09
C LEU A 77 32.96 -32.88 29.77
N VAL A 78 33.85 -32.12 29.12
CA VAL A 78 35.21 -31.87 29.59
C VAL A 78 35.32 -30.44 30.14
N PRO A 79 35.84 -30.22 31.37
CA PRO A 79 36.03 -28.88 31.91
C PRO A 79 37.00 -28.04 31.05
N ALA A 80 36.49 -26.98 30.44
CA ALA A 80 37.23 -26.11 29.53
C ALA A 80 37.79 -24.88 30.24
N ALA A 81 37.01 -24.26 31.13
CA ALA A 81 37.43 -23.08 31.89
C ALA A 81 36.82 -23.05 33.29
N VAL A 82 37.56 -22.48 34.24
CA VAL A 82 37.08 -22.23 35.61
C VAL A 82 37.37 -20.78 35.94
N HIS A 83 36.32 -19.97 36.05
CA HIS A 83 36.39 -18.57 36.43
C HIS A 83 36.04 -18.43 37.90
N GLN A 84 37.00 -17.93 38.69
CA GLN A 84 36.85 -17.72 40.13
C GLN A 84 36.89 -16.22 40.42
N GLN A 85 35.93 -15.75 41.20
CA GLN A 85 35.93 -14.40 41.75
C GLN A 85 36.02 -14.49 43.27
N ALA A 86 36.99 -13.80 43.88
CA ALA A 86 37.19 -13.86 45.33
C ALA A 86 35.97 -13.28 46.07
N GLY A 87 35.35 -14.08 46.94
CA GLY A 87 34.18 -13.67 47.73
C GLY A 87 32.85 -13.60 46.96
N ALA A 88 32.77 -14.12 45.73
CA ALA A 88 31.58 -14.05 44.88
C ALA A 88 31.30 -15.37 44.15
N ALA A 89 30.29 -15.38 43.28
CA ALA A 89 29.93 -16.52 42.45
C ALA A 89 31.08 -16.92 41.50
N SER A 90 31.21 -18.23 41.25
CA SER A 90 32.22 -18.81 40.34
C SER A 90 31.52 -19.48 39.16
N VAL A 91 32.18 -19.57 38.01
CA VAL A 91 31.63 -20.22 36.81
C VAL A 91 32.55 -21.34 36.34
N VAL A 92 31.98 -22.53 36.12
CA VAL A 92 32.67 -23.65 35.46
C VAL A 92 32.07 -23.83 34.07
N GLN A 93 32.92 -23.76 33.05
CA GLN A 93 32.54 -24.01 31.66
C GLN A 93 33.02 -25.39 31.23
N TYR A 94 32.09 -26.17 30.69
CA TYR A 94 32.32 -27.46 30.05
C TYR A 94 32.18 -27.30 28.54
N ARG A 95 33.01 -28.04 27.83
CA ARG A 95 32.88 -28.28 26.39
C ARG A 95 32.41 -29.71 26.17
N GLN A 96 31.58 -29.94 25.16
CA GLN A 96 31.22 -31.29 24.75
C GLN A 96 32.29 -31.89 23.84
N GLU A 97 32.76 -33.09 24.18
CA GLU A 97 33.74 -33.87 23.41
C GLU A 97 33.24 -35.31 23.24
N ILE A 98 33.24 -35.80 22.01
CA ILE A 98 32.94 -37.19 21.67
C ILE A 98 34.20 -37.80 21.09
N ASP A 99 34.68 -38.88 21.70
CA ASP A 99 35.94 -39.56 21.35
C ASP A 99 37.16 -38.60 21.34
N GLY A 100 37.17 -37.63 22.26
CA GLY A 100 38.23 -36.63 22.38
C GLY A 100 38.20 -35.52 21.33
N VAL A 101 37.20 -35.51 20.45
CA VAL A 101 36.96 -34.46 19.45
C VAL A 101 35.86 -33.52 19.94
N GLU A 102 36.12 -32.22 19.85
CA GLU A 102 35.18 -31.17 20.27
C GLU A 102 33.97 -31.11 19.36
N VAL A 103 32.76 -31.02 19.94
CA VAL A 103 31.55 -30.70 19.19
C VAL A 103 31.46 -29.19 18.99
N TYR A 104 31.34 -28.76 17.73
CA TYR A 104 31.40 -27.36 17.33
C TYR A 104 30.32 -26.53 18.04
N ARG A 105 30.75 -25.46 18.74
CA ARG A 105 29.94 -24.52 19.55
C ARG A 105 29.15 -25.15 20.70
N ALA A 106 29.27 -26.45 20.96
CA ALA A 106 28.60 -27.11 22.09
C ALA A 106 29.33 -26.82 23.41
N ARG A 107 28.67 -26.07 24.30
CA ARG A 107 29.20 -25.66 25.61
C ARG A 107 28.12 -25.65 26.67
N LEU A 108 28.50 -25.91 27.91
CA LEU A 108 27.63 -25.75 29.08
C LEU A 108 28.38 -24.98 30.16
N SER A 109 27.77 -23.91 30.68
CA SER A 109 28.30 -23.13 31.80
C SER A 109 27.45 -23.37 33.03
N VAL A 110 28.09 -23.52 34.19
CA VAL A 110 27.43 -23.69 35.49
C VAL A 110 27.90 -22.58 36.42
N LEU A 111 26.94 -21.79 36.93
CA LEU A 111 27.14 -20.77 37.94
C LEU A 111 27.05 -21.40 39.33
N LEU A 112 28.07 -21.17 40.15
CA LEU A 112 28.19 -21.63 41.52
C LEU A 112 28.11 -20.43 42.48
N GLY A 113 27.36 -20.56 43.56
CA GLY A 113 27.36 -19.60 44.66
C GLY A 113 28.68 -19.58 45.43
N ALA A 114 28.82 -18.64 46.37
CA ALA A 114 29.99 -18.56 47.25
C ALA A 114 30.14 -19.81 48.15
N ASP A 115 29.04 -20.53 48.38
CA ASP A 115 28.96 -21.81 49.09
C ASP A 115 29.25 -23.03 48.19
N LEU A 116 29.66 -22.81 46.94
CA LEU A 116 29.86 -23.82 45.90
C LEU A 116 28.58 -24.55 45.48
N ALA A 117 27.39 -24.11 45.91
CA ALA A 117 26.13 -24.67 45.45
C ALA A 117 25.84 -24.21 44.01
N PRO A 118 25.52 -25.12 43.07
CA PRO A 118 25.08 -24.77 41.72
C PRO A 118 23.78 -23.96 41.78
N ARG A 119 23.77 -22.81 41.08
CA ARG A 119 22.65 -21.86 41.07
C ARG A 119 21.96 -21.81 39.73
N ALA A 120 22.71 -21.82 38.64
CA ALA A 120 22.17 -21.78 37.30
C ALA A 120 23.09 -22.51 36.32
N SER A 121 22.51 -22.96 35.21
CA SER A 121 23.26 -23.43 34.05
C SER A 121 22.75 -22.76 32.79
N GLY A 122 23.66 -22.47 31.86
CA GLY A 122 23.34 -21.92 30.56
C GLY A 122 24.31 -22.44 29.50
N GLY A 123 23.79 -22.78 28.33
CA GLY A 123 24.60 -23.30 27.23
C GLY A 123 23.78 -24.00 26.16
N ALA A 124 24.48 -24.65 25.24
CA ALA A 124 23.87 -25.44 24.19
C ALA A 124 24.72 -26.69 23.95
N LEU A 125 24.10 -27.86 23.89
CA LEU A 125 24.75 -29.15 23.66
C LEU A 125 24.15 -29.82 22.44
N ALA A 126 24.88 -30.73 21.78
CA ALA A 126 24.31 -31.50 20.67
C ALA A 126 23.21 -32.43 21.18
N ALA A 127 22.03 -32.36 20.55
CA ALA A 127 20.89 -33.20 20.89
C ALA A 127 21.13 -34.68 20.54
N LYS A 128 21.89 -34.94 19.47
CA LYS A 128 22.29 -36.28 19.02
C LYS A 128 23.82 -36.36 18.99
N THR A 129 24.37 -37.30 19.76
CA THR A 129 25.83 -37.47 19.93
C THR A 129 26.41 -38.63 19.11
N GLY A 130 25.57 -39.39 18.41
CA GLY A 130 26.03 -40.43 17.49
C GLY A 130 26.50 -39.83 16.16
N PRO A 131 27.50 -40.44 15.49
CA PRO A 131 27.92 -39.98 14.17
C PRO A 131 26.80 -40.18 13.14
N VAL A 132 26.75 -39.32 12.12
CA VAL A 132 25.91 -39.54 10.94
C VAL A 132 26.37 -40.83 10.25
N ALA A 133 25.41 -41.68 9.85
CA ALA A 133 25.71 -42.97 9.25
C ALA A 133 26.56 -42.82 7.97
N GLY A 134 27.71 -43.49 7.91
CA GLY A 134 28.62 -43.49 6.75
C GLY A 134 29.62 -42.33 6.69
N ALA A 135 29.55 -41.37 7.63
CA ALA A 135 30.46 -40.23 7.66
C ALA A 135 31.83 -40.60 8.26
N ALA A 136 32.92 -40.17 7.63
CA ALA A 136 34.29 -40.42 8.11
C ALA A 136 35.22 -39.23 7.86
N PHE A 137 36.34 -39.17 8.57
CA PHE A 137 37.44 -38.25 8.24
C PHE A 137 38.20 -38.76 7.01
N ARG A 138 37.62 -38.62 5.80
CA ARG A 138 38.23 -39.05 4.53
C ARG A 138 39.33 -38.10 4.08
N LEU A 139 39.13 -36.80 4.28
CA LEU A 139 40.12 -35.77 4.01
C LEU A 139 41.02 -35.55 5.22
N ASP A 140 42.32 -35.41 4.98
CA ASP A 140 43.24 -34.86 5.98
C ASP A 140 43.06 -33.34 6.14
N ALA A 141 43.72 -32.77 7.14
CA ALA A 141 43.60 -31.35 7.44
C ALA A 141 44.13 -30.43 6.31
N ALA A 142 45.14 -30.85 5.55
CA ALA A 142 45.68 -30.07 4.45
C ALA A 142 44.73 -30.11 3.24
N GLN A 143 44.17 -31.28 2.95
CA GLN A 143 43.17 -31.49 1.89
C GLN A 143 41.88 -30.73 2.18
N ALA A 144 41.34 -30.82 3.40
CA ALA A 144 40.15 -30.08 3.80
C ALA A 144 40.39 -28.56 3.75
N LEU A 145 41.55 -28.09 4.22
CA LEU A 145 41.91 -26.67 4.12
C LEU A 145 42.03 -26.23 2.66
N ALA A 146 42.68 -27.01 1.80
CA ALA A 146 42.81 -26.71 0.37
C ALA A 146 41.46 -26.66 -0.34
N ALA A 147 40.53 -27.55 0.00
CA ALA A 147 39.18 -27.58 -0.57
C ALA A 147 38.34 -26.34 -0.22
N ALA A 148 38.55 -25.76 0.96
CA ALA A 148 37.77 -24.62 1.44
C ALA A 148 38.28 -23.24 0.97
N LEU A 149 39.56 -23.14 0.56
CA LEU A 149 40.21 -21.87 0.22
C LEU A 149 39.68 -21.17 -1.06
N PRO A 150 39.20 -21.87 -2.11
CA PRO A 150 38.54 -21.22 -3.24
C PRO A 150 37.29 -20.42 -2.82
N GLY A 151 36.53 -20.89 -1.82
CA GLY A 151 35.33 -20.20 -1.32
C GLY A 151 35.60 -18.89 -0.58
N VAL A 152 36.87 -18.51 -0.43
CA VAL A 152 37.29 -17.24 0.18
C VAL A 152 38.25 -16.45 -0.73
N ASP A 153 38.21 -16.73 -2.03
CA ASP A 153 39.10 -16.17 -3.07
C ASP A 153 40.60 -16.30 -2.71
N ALA A 154 40.97 -17.35 -1.98
CA ALA A 154 42.33 -17.67 -1.60
C ALA A 154 42.85 -18.91 -2.36
N SER A 155 42.46 -19.04 -3.63
CA SER A 155 42.87 -20.12 -4.52
C SER A 155 44.38 -20.35 -4.43
N LEU A 156 44.79 -21.59 -4.18
CA LEU A 156 46.19 -21.93 -3.96
C LEU A 156 46.89 -22.31 -5.26
N THR A 157 48.14 -21.86 -5.42
CA THR A 157 49.05 -22.34 -6.47
C THR A 157 49.85 -23.57 -6.04
N ALA A 158 49.85 -23.89 -4.74
CA ALA A 158 50.53 -25.04 -4.14
C ALA A 158 49.81 -25.48 -2.86
N ALA A 159 49.89 -26.78 -2.53
CA ALA A 159 49.24 -27.34 -1.35
C ALA A 159 49.68 -26.66 -0.03
N PRO A 160 48.79 -26.54 0.99
CA PRO A 160 49.17 -26.01 2.30
C PRO A 160 50.34 -26.79 2.91
N ARG A 161 51.36 -26.07 3.39
CA ARG A 161 52.55 -26.71 4.00
C ARG A 161 52.47 -26.65 5.52
N GLU A 162 52.50 -27.80 6.19
CA GLU A 162 52.51 -27.83 7.65
C GLU A 162 53.75 -27.12 8.21
N VAL A 163 53.54 -26.26 9.21
CA VAL A 163 54.60 -25.47 9.87
C VAL A 163 54.64 -25.68 11.38
N GLY A 164 53.77 -26.53 11.92
CA GLY A 164 53.81 -26.96 13.32
C GLY A 164 52.44 -27.15 13.94
N GLN A 165 52.43 -27.48 15.24
CA GLN A 165 51.22 -27.76 16.00
C GLN A 165 51.18 -26.91 17.28
N ALA A 166 50.01 -26.41 17.66
CA ALA A 166 49.80 -25.66 18.89
C ALA A 166 48.47 -26.05 19.54
N GLY A 167 48.54 -26.77 20.66
CA GLY A 167 47.36 -27.38 21.27
C GLY A 167 46.69 -28.36 20.30
N ARG A 168 45.38 -28.21 20.08
CA ARG A 168 44.61 -29.04 19.13
C ARG A 168 44.72 -28.60 17.67
N TYR A 169 45.41 -27.50 17.39
CA TYR A 169 45.49 -26.95 16.04
C TYR A 169 46.79 -27.33 15.34
N THR A 170 46.69 -27.88 14.14
CA THR A 170 47.78 -27.95 13.17
C THR A 170 47.85 -26.62 12.41
N ARG A 171 49.05 -26.12 12.13
CA ARG A 171 49.28 -24.85 11.43
C ARG A 171 49.85 -25.11 10.05
N PHE A 172 49.30 -24.42 9.05
CA PHE A 172 49.73 -24.51 7.66
C PHE A 172 50.16 -23.14 7.13
N ALA A 173 51.34 -23.06 6.53
CA ALA A 173 51.72 -21.93 5.70
C ALA A 173 51.00 -22.04 4.35
N LEU A 174 50.43 -20.91 3.92
CA LEU A 174 49.80 -20.75 2.62
C LEU A 174 50.74 -19.96 1.70
N ALA A 175 50.74 -20.27 0.40
CA ALA A 175 51.46 -19.49 -0.59
C ALA A 175 50.69 -18.21 -0.92
N ALA A 176 51.40 -17.09 -1.09
CA ALA A 176 50.79 -15.87 -1.59
C ALA A 176 50.42 -16.02 -3.07
N THR A 177 49.32 -15.39 -3.49
CA THR A 177 48.88 -15.32 -4.89
C THR A 177 48.76 -13.87 -5.34
N ALA A 178 48.40 -13.66 -6.61
CA ALA A 178 48.12 -12.33 -7.14
C ALA A 178 46.92 -11.65 -6.45
N GLU A 179 46.05 -12.42 -5.79
CA GLU A 179 44.80 -11.94 -5.20
C GLU A 179 44.83 -11.94 -3.68
N PHE A 180 45.62 -12.83 -3.06
CA PHE A 180 45.63 -13.01 -1.60
C PHE A 180 47.05 -13.13 -1.02
N ALA A 181 47.34 -12.30 -0.02
CA ALA A 181 48.57 -12.34 0.76
C ALA A 181 48.28 -12.87 2.18
N PRO A 182 48.73 -14.09 2.55
CA PRO A 182 48.53 -14.65 3.88
C PRO A 182 49.21 -13.82 4.97
N GLY A 183 48.47 -13.48 6.03
CA GLY A 183 48.98 -12.65 7.13
C GLY A 183 49.70 -13.44 8.23
N ARG A 184 49.32 -14.71 8.42
CA ARG A 184 49.93 -15.68 9.35
C ARG A 184 49.54 -17.10 8.90
N PRO A 185 50.25 -18.15 9.38
CA PRO A 185 49.86 -19.52 9.10
C PRO A 185 48.40 -19.78 9.49
N ALA A 186 47.63 -20.37 8.57
CA ALA A 186 46.30 -20.87 8.86
C ALA A 186 46.37 -21.93 9.95
N ARG A 187 45.33 -22.07 10.77
CA ARG A 187 45.30 -23.09 11.83
C ARG A 187 44.02 -23.87 11.78
N ILE A 188 44.11 -25.19 11.91
CA ILE A 188 42.99 -26.10 11.72
C ILE A 188 42.97 -27.18 12.79
N LYS A 189 41.78 -27.53 13.30
CA LYS A 189 41.58 -28.62 14.28
C LYS A 189 40.38 -29.47 13.89
N ARG A 190 40.35 -30.73 14.33
CA ARG A 190 39.17 -31.61 14.19
C ARG A 190 38.03 -31.15 15.09
N VAL A 191 36.81 -31.20 14.58
CA VAL A 191 35.56 -30.96 15.31
C VAL A 191 34.47 -31.93 14.82
N TRP A 192 33.45 -32.14 15.64
CA TRP A 192 32.17 -32.70 15.22
C TRP A 192 31.21 -31.55 14.91
N TYR A 193 30.64 -31.50 13.72
CA TYR A 193 29.59 -30.53 13.38
C TYR A 193 28.21 -31.15 13.67
N PRO A 194 27.41 -30.58 14.59
CA PRO A 194 26.12 -31.18 14.94
C PRO A 194 25.05 -30.85 13.89
N THR A 195 24.36 -31.89 13.40
CA THR A 195 23.25 -31.81 12.44
C THR A 195 21.98 -32.41 13.05
N ALA A 196 20.82 -32.22 12.40
CA ALA A 196 19.57 -32.84 12.84
C ALA A 196 19.63 -34.38 12.83
N GLU A 197 20.55 -34.98 12.07
CA GLU A 197 20.71 -36.42 11.91
C GLU A 197 21.76 -37.02 12.87
N GLY A 198 22.73 -36.23 13.33
CA GLY A 198 23.82 -36.69 14.20
C GLY A 198 25.05 -35.79 14.09
N LEU A 199 26.22 -36.33 14.38
CA LEU A 199 27.49 -35.61 14.29
C LEU A 199 28.21 -35.89 12.95
N GLU A 200 28.47 -34.85 12.17
CA GLU A 200 29.29 -34.92 10.95
C GLU A 200 30.77 -34.64 11.27
N PRO A 201 31.74 -35.47 10.84
CA PRO A 201 33.16 -35.21 11.06
C PRO A 201 33.60 -34.02 10.23
N ALA A 202 34.26 -33.05 10.86
CA ALA A 202 34.64 -31.80 10.23
C ALA A 202 35.95 -31.23 10.77
N TYR A 203 36.44 -30.20 10.10
CA TYR A 203 37.57 -29.40 10.53
C TYR A 203 37.14 -27.95 10.77
N TYR A 204 37.59 -27.37 11.88
CA TYR A 204 37.50 -25.94 12.13
C TYR A 204 38.83 -25.28 11.76
N ALA A 205 38.83 -24.42 10.75
CA ALA A 205 39.99 -23.72 10.22
C ALA A 205 39.89 -22.21 10.42
N GLU A 206 40.98 -21.54 10.80
CA GLU A 206 41.10 -20.09 10.85
C GLU A 206 42.13 -19.64 9.81
N VAL A 207 41.76 -18.71 8.93
CA VAL A 207 42.59 -18.16 7.84
C VAL A 207 42.60 -16.63 7.93
N THR A 208 43.76 -16.00 7.76
CA THR A 208 43.88 -14.54 7.75
C THR A 208 44.85 -14.05 6.71
N GLY A 209 44.59 -12.89 6.10
CA GLY A 209 45.48 -12.25 5.14
C GLY A 209 44.94 -10.94 4.60
N THR A 210 45.45 -10.48 3.47
CA THR A 210 45.03 -9.25 2.80
C THR A 210 44.68 -9.57 1.36
N LYS A 211 43.52 -9.12 0.89
CA LYS A 211 43.11 -9.26 -0.52
C LYS A 211 43.61 -8.06 -1.32
N ARG A 212 44.06 -8.28 -2.56
CA ARG A 212 44.50 -7.19 -3.45
C ARG A 212 43.33 -6.23 -3.70
N GLY A 213 43.55 -4.94 -3.42
CA GLY A 213 42.52 -3.90 -3.56
C GLY A 213 41.58 -3.75 -2.37
N ALA A 214 41.76 -4.52 -1.29
CA ALA A 214 41.01 -4.33 -0.05
C ALA A 214 41.74 -3.37 0.90
N ASP A 215 40.98 -2.45 1.51
CA ASP A 215 41.51 -1.46 2.46
C ASP A 215 41.77 -2.05 3.85
N ARG A 216 41.38 -3.31 4.09
CA ARG A 216 41.48 -4.00 5.38
C ARG A 216 41.86 -5.48 5.23
N PRO A 217 42.49 -6.08 6.26
CA PRO A 217 42.77 -7.51 6.28
C PRO A 217 41.49 -8.33 6.40
N ILE A 218 41.51 -9.56 5.88
CA ILE A 218 40.49 -10.58 6.10
C ILE A 218 40.90 -11.51 7.23
N GLY A 219 39.93 -11.94 8.04
CA GLY A 219 40.09 -13.03 8.99
C GLY A 219 38.82 -13.86 9.01
N LEU A 220 38.94 -15.14 8.70
CA LEU A 220 37.82 -16.05 8.52
C LEU A 220 38.02 -17.29 9.37
N ALA A 221 36.92 -17.82 9.86
CA ALA A 221 36.83 -19.14 10.45
C ALA A 221 35.85 -19.98 9.62
N LEU A 222 36.29 -21.16 9.24
CA LEU A 222 35.59 -22.08 8.36
C LEU A 222 35.37 -23.39 9.12
N VAL A 223 34.19 -23.99 8.96
CA VAL A 223 33.97 -25.39 9.30
C VAL A 223 33.86 -26.15 7.99
N VAL A 224 34.70 -27.16 7.78
CA VAL A 224 34.83 -27.88 6.52
C VAL A 224 34.53 -29.35 6.77
N SER A 225 33.62 -29.95 6.01
CA SER A 225 33.33 -31.37 6.09
C SER A 225 34.61 -32.16 5.83
N ALA A 226 34.92 -33.09 6.74
CA ALA A 226 36.05 -33.98 6.56
C ALA A 226 35.76 -35.12 5.59
N ASP A 227 34.52 -35.25 5.11
CA ASP A 227 34.12 -36.32 4.18
C ASP A 227 34.33 -35.92 2.71
N ASP A 228 33.95 -34.69 2.35
CA ASP A 228 33.91 -34.21 0.96
C ASP A 228 34.53 -32.81 0.75
N GLY A 229 34.94 -32.12 1.81
CA GLY A 229 35.58 -30.81 1.72
C GLY A 229 34.61 -29.64 1.56
N ARG A 230 33.29 -29.87 1.62
CA ARG A 230 32.31 -28.77 1.58
C ARG A 230 32.44 -27.87 2.81
N THR A 231 32.25 -26.57 2.64
CA THR A 231 32.17 -25.63 3.76
C THR A 231 30.81 -25.78 4.44
N LEU A 232 30.81 -26.22 5.70
CA LEU A 232 29.65 -26.39 6.58
C LEU A 232 29.30 -25.10 7.35
N ALA A 233 30.26 -24.21 7.58
CA ALA A 233 30.02 -22.89 8.16
C ALA A 233 31.18 -21.93 7.83
N SER A 234 30.90 -20.63 7.77
CA SER A 234 31.92 -19.59 7.59
C SER A 234 31.57 -18.36 8.44
N HIS A 235 32.53 -17.77 9.14
CA HIS A 235 32.33 -16.53 9.90
C HIS A 235 33.57 -15.64 9.91
N SER A 236 33.37 -14.32 9.89
CA SER A 236 34.47 -13.37 10.06
C SER A 236 35.00 -13.39 11.51
N LEU A 237 36.33 -13.33 11.64
CA LEU A 237 37.06 -13.17 12.90
C LEU A 237 37.50 -11.72 13.12
N ILE A 238 37.27 -10.84 12.15
CA ILE A 238 37.51 -9.40 12.25
C ILE A 238 36.14 -8.75 12.35
N HIS A 239 35.90 -8.04 13.45
CA HIS A 239 34.62 -7.42 13.75
C HIS A 239 34.52 -6.07 13.03
N ASP A 240 34.25 -6.16 11.74
CA ASP A 240 33.65 -5.14 10.88
C ASP A 240 32.79 -5.94 9.89
N ALA A 241 31.51 -5.59 9.71
CA ALA A 241 30.69 -6.23 8.69
C ALA A 241 31.35 -5.97 7.33
N LEU A 242 31.90 -7.02 6.70
CA LEU A 242 32.48 -6.88 5.36
C LEU A 242 31.33 -6.53 4.39
N PRO A 243 31.48 -5.62 3.42
CA PRO A 243 30.39 -5.34 2.51
C PRO A 243 30.07 -6.57 1.63
N PHE A 244 28.78 -6.79 1.36
CA PHE A 244 28.38 -7.56 0.17
C PHE A 244 28.52 -6.68 -1.06
N SER A 245 28.85 -7.26 -2.21
CA SER A 245 28.92 -6.53 -3.47
C SER A 245 27.73 -6.87 -4.37
N TYR A 246 27.03 -5.86 -4.90
CA TYR A 246 25.84 -6.01 -5.73
C TYR A 246 26.09 -5.40 -7.10
N ARG A 247 25.89 -6.14 -8.20
CA ARG A 247 25.87 -5.56 -9.55
C ARG A 247 24.49 -4.99 -9.83
N VAL A 248 24.40 -3.66 -9.92
CA VAL A 248 23.12 -2.94 -10.00
C VAL A 248 23.22 -1.71 -10.91
N MET A 249 22.06 -1.25 -11.38
CA MET A 249 21.85 0.01 -12.10
C MET A 249 21.78 1.16 -11.11
N ALA A 250 22.95 1.64 -10.72
CA ALA A 250 23.12 2.75 -9.78
C ALA A 250 24.41 3.50 -10.14
N ASP A 251 24.52 4.76 -9.75
CA ASP A 251 25.75 5.53 -9.90
C ASP A 251 26.89 4.98 -9.02
N ALA A 252 28.11 5.50 -9.20
CA ALA A 252 29.27 5.06 -8.42
C ALA A 252 29.13 5.29 -6.90
N ASN A 253 28.27 6.22 -6.48
CA ASN A 253 27.96 6.47 -5.06
C ASN A 253 26.84 5.54 -4.55
N GLY A 254 26.20 4.79 -5.44
CA GLY A 254 25.13 3.86 -5.13
C GLY A 254 23.74 4.46 -5.10
N LYS A 255 23.53 5.66 -5.64
CA LYS A 255 22.18 6.16 -5.92
C LYS A 255 21.63 5.37 -7.11
N PRO A 256 20.46 4.70 -6.99
CA PRO A 256 19.83 4.04 -8.13
C PRO A 256 19.68 4.97 -9.34
N TYR A 257 19.72 4.44 -10.55
CA TYR A 257 19.28 5.17 -11.74
C TYR A 257 17.76 5.21 -11.83
N PHE A 258 17.21 6.11 -12.65
CA PHE A 258 15.76 6.17 -12.84
C PHE A 258 15.27 4.94 -13.61
N ASP A 259 16.04 4.53 -14.60
CA ASP A 259 15.83 3.32 -15.39
C ASP A 259 17.20 2.81 -15.92
N PRO A 260 17.25 1.73 -16.71
CA PRO A 260 18.52 1.19 -17.23
C PRO A 260 19.31 2.12 -18.16
N TYR A 261 18.73 3.22 -18.62
CA TYR A 261 19.38 4.25 -19.41
C TYR A 261 19.87 5.43 -18.57
N GLY A 262 19.73 5.36 -17.24
CA GLY A 262 20.32 6.31 -16.29
C GLY A 262 19.30 7.29 -15.73
N PHE A 263 19.62 8.57 -15.76
CA PHE A 263 18.73 9.64 -15.29
C PHE A 263 18.02 10.30 -16.47
N THR A 264 17.05 9.58 -17.02
CA THR A 264 16.21 9.93 -18.17
C THR A 264 15.07 10.91 -17.84
N ASN A 265 14.84 11.13 -16.54
CA ASN A 265 13.81 12.00 -16.00
C ASN A 265 14.46 13.26 -15.38
N PRO A 266 14.03 14.50 -15.71
CA PRO A 266 12.93 14.86 -16.63
C PRO A 266 13.23 14.64 -18.11
N HIS A 267 12.17 14.61 -18.91
CA HIS A 267 12.22 14.50 -20.37
C HIS A 267 13.17 15.55 -20.99
N PRO A 268 14.15 15.18 -21.83
CA PRO A 268 15.21 16.08 -22.27
C PRO A 268 14.77 17.31 -23.07
N THR A 269 13.68 17.21 -23.83
CA THR A 269 13.16 18.31 -24.67
C THR A 269 11.90 18.94 -24.11
N GLY A 270 11.30 18.35 -23.06
CA GLY A 270 10.01 18.77 -22.52
C GLY A 270 8.84 18.75 -23.53
N LEU A 271 8.96 18.04 -24.65
CA LEU A 271 7.94 17.91 -25.70
C LEU A 271 7.61 16.42 -25.97
N PRO A 272 6.36 16.08 -26.35
CA PRO A 272 6.00 14.73 -26.76
C PRO A 272 6.46 14.47 -28.21
N ASP A 273 7.77 14.38 -28.41
CA ASP A 273 8.45 14.35 -29.71
C ASP A 273 8.93 12.95 -30.15
N GLY A 274 8.57 11.90 -29.40
CA GLY A 274 9.01 10.54 -29.66
C GLY A 274 10.41 10.20 -29.17
N TRP A 275 11.01 11.02 -28.31
CA TRP A 275 12.33 10.75 -27.78
C TRP A 275 12.34 9.48 -26.91
N LEU A 276 13.27 8.59 -27.23
CA LEU A 276 13.60 7.39 -26.45
C LEU A 276 15.10 7.37 -26.17
N PRO A 277 15.53 6.95 -24.96
CA PRO A 277 16.95 6.79 -24.69
C PRO A 277 17.53 5.62 -25.52
N THR A 278 18.75 5.79 -26.00
CA THR A 278 19.44 4.80 -26.84
C THR A 278 20.79 4.35 -26.27
N VAL A 279 21.24 4.98 -25.18
CA VAL A 279 22.53 4.71 -24.55
C VAL A 279 22.30 4.16 -23.16
N GLN A 280 22.62 2.88 -22.97
CA GLN A 280 22.48 2.20 -21.69
C GLN A 280 23.43 2.81 -20.65
N ALA A 281 22.96 2.96 -19.42
CA ALA A 281 23.80 3.35 -18.30
C ALA A 281 24.62 2.16 -17.80
N PRO A 282 25.85 2.38 -17.31
CA PRO A 282 26.69 1.28 -16.82
C PRO A 282 26.13 0.69 -15.52
N MET A 283 26.01 -0.64 -15.44
CA MET A 283 25.84 -1.32 -14.16
C MET A 283 27.15 -1.31 -13.37
N HIS A 284 27.08 -0.98 -12.08
CA HIS A 284 28.23 -0.96 -11.18
C HIS A 284 28.15 -2.11 -10.18
N LEU A 285 29.32 -2.71 -9.88
CA LEU A 285 29.46 -3.67 -8.78
C LEU A 285 29.83 -2.90 -7.51
N LEU A 286 28.87 -2.71 -6.61
CA LEU A 286 28.99 -1.80 -5.47
C LEU A 286 29.09 -2.56 -4.15
N PRO A 287 30.17 -2.36 -3.36
CA PRO A 287 30.26 -2.93 -2.00
C PRO A 287 29.37 -2.14 -1.03
N ARG A 288 28.39 -2.78 -0.39
CA ARG A 288 27.49 -2.19 0.60
C ARG A 288 27.36 -3.07 1.83
N VAL A 289 27.38 -2.43 2.99
CA VAL A 289 26.88 -2.99 4.26
C VAL A 289 25.45 -2.49 4.46
N HIS A 290 25.25 -1.20 4.19
CA HIS A 290 23.99 -0.47 4.22
C HIS A 290 24.00 0.64 3.17
N GLY A 291 22.85 1.28 2.95
CA GLY A 291 22.60 2.39 2.02
C GLY A 291 22.89 3.78 2.59
N GLY A 292 23.43 3.84 3.81
CA GLY A 292 23.78 5.08 4.50
C GLY A 292 22.94 5.38 5.74
N ILE A 293 22.09 4.43 6.19
CA ILE A 293 21.34 4.54 7.44
C ILE A 293 22.22 4.95 8.62
N SER A 294 21.74 5.87 9.46
CA SER A 294 22.50 6.44 10.58
C SER A 294 22.90 5.42 11.66
N THR A 295 22.19 4.30 11.76
CA THR A 295 22.43 3.22 12.73
C THR A 295 23.56 2.28 12.30
N GLY A 296 23.88 2.25 11.00
CA GLY A 296 24.87 1.33 10.42
C GLY A 296 24.42 -0.13 10.37
N ASP A 297 23.11 -0.40 10.51
CA ASP A 297 22.58 -1.76 10.49
C ASP A 297 22.80 -2.43 9.12
N PRO A 298 23.32 -3.66 9.05
CA PRO A 298 23.62 -4.30 7.79
C PRO A 298 22.36 -4.82 7.09
N TRP A 299 22.30 -4.68 5.76
CA TRP A 299 21.23 -5.28 4.95
C TRP A 299 21.22 -6.81 5.03
N LEU A 300 22.41 -7.43 5.11
CA LEU A 300 22.58 -8.87 5.15
C LEU A 300 23.43 -9.30 6.34
N ALA A 301 23.07 -10.44 6.93
CA ALA A 301 23.90 -11.14 7.89
C ALA A 301 25.25 -11.55 7.26
N ASP A 302 26.28 -11.69 8.09
CA ASP A 302 27.64 -11.94 7.60
C ASP A 302 27.81 -13.25 6.81
N ASP A 303 26.98 -14.23 7.07
CA ASP A 303 26.94 -15.54 6.44
C ASP A 303 25.80 -15.68 5.42
N ALA A 304 25.12 -14.59 5.06
CA ALA A 304 24.06 -14.62 4.07
C ALA A 304 24.56 -15.12 2.71
N THR A 305 23.80 -16.03 2.11
CA THR A 305 24.08 -16.60 0.78
C THR A 305 23.02 -16.27 -0.26
N GLN A 306 21.99 -15.51 0.14
CA GLN A 306 20.81 -15.19 -0.66
C GLN A 306 20.32 -13.77 -0.35
N THR A 307 19.43 -13.24 -1.17
CA THR A 307 18.75 -11.93 -1.03
C THR A 307 17.69 -11.90 0.09
N ARG A 308 18.09 -12.29 1.31
CA ARG A 308 17.26 -12.30 2.51
C ARG A 308 17.97 -11.59 3.67
N GLY A 309 17.45 -10.43 4.03
CA GLY A 309 18.02 -9.51 5.01
C GLY A 309 17.12 -9.27 6.21
N ASN A 310 17.50 -8.28 7.03
CA ASN A 310 16.66 -7.81 8.13
C ASN A 310 15.47 -7.00 7.62
N ASN A 311 15.68 -6.17 6.60
CA ASN A 311 14.71 -5.20 6.10
C ASN A 311 13.89 -5.76 4.94
N VAL A 312 14.50 -6.64 4.13
CA VAL A 312 13.95 -7.10 2.85
C VAL A 312 14.17 -8.59 2.66
N ASP A 313 13.15 -9.30 2.18
CA ASP A 313 13.23 -10.64 1.64
C ASP A 313 12.78 -10.63 0.17
N ALA A 314 13.73 -10.71 -0.76
CA ALA A 314 13.46 -10.58 -2.20
C ALA A 314 13.65 -11.92 -2.94
N PHE A 315 12.64 -12.33 -3.70
CA PHE A 315 12.62 -13.61 -4.42
C PHE A 315 11.75 -13.55 -5.68
N PHE A 316 11.96 -14.50 -6.58
CA PHE A 316 11.01 -14.82 -7.65
C PHE A 316 9.76 -15.47 -7.05
N ASN A 317 8.59 -14.91 -7.30
CA ASN A 317 7.31 -15.47 -6.84
C ASN A 317 6.73 -16.36 -7.93
N ALA A 318 6.76 -17.66 -7.72
CA ALA A 318 6.24 -18.63 -8.67
C ALA A 318 4.70 -18.60 -8.70
N GLU A 319 4.15 -18.58 -9.91
CA GLU A 319 2.70 -18.62 -10.12
C GLU A 319 2.18 -20.06 -10.07
N THR A 320 0.94 -20.23 -9.60
CA THR A 320 0.23 -21.52 -9.73
C THR A 320 -0.55 -21.56 -11.03
N PHE A 321 -0.93 -22.76 -11.47
CA PHE A 321 -1.76 -22.94 -12.66
C PHE A 321 -3.07 -23.64 -12.29
N ASP A 322 -4.16 -23.22 -12.90
CA ASP A 322 -5.46 -23.87 -12.77
C ASP A 322 -5.52 -25.21 -13.54
N VAL A 323 -6.67 -25.89 -13.44
CA VAL A 323 -6.89 -27.18 -14.11
C VAL A 323 -6.85 -27.12 -15.65
N ASP A 324 -7.01 -25.92 -16.21
CA ASP A 324 -7.01 -25.66 -17.65
C ASP A 324 -5.64 -25.16 -18.14
N GLY A 325 -4.65 -25.01 -17.23
CA GLY A 325 -3.28 -24.61 -17.52
C GLY A 325 -3.08 -23.10 -17.67
N PHE A 326 -4.04 -22.29 -17.20
CA PHE A 326 -3.88 -20.85 -17.09
C PHE A 326 -3.26 -20.48 -15.74
N CYS A 327 -2.49 -19.40 -15.70
CA CYS A 327 -2.02 -18.85 -14.44
C CYS A 327 -3.20 -18.54 -13.53
N ASP A 328 -3.10 -19.04 -12.30
CA ASP A 328 -4.05 -18.81 -11.24
C ASP A 328 -3.43 -17.84 -10.24
N TYR A 329 -4.13 -16.72 -10.00
CA TYR A 329 -3.80 -15.72 -8.99
C TYR A 329 -3.75 -16.28 -7.57
N ASN A 330 -4.29 -17.49 -7.34
CA ASN A 330 -4.19 -18.19 -6.06
C ASN A 330 -2.76 -18.58 -5.66
N GLY A 331 -1.80 -18.50 -6.57
CA GLY A 331 -0.38 -18.73 -6.31
C GLY A 331 0.35 -17.53 -5.70
N TRP A 332 -0.32 -16.38 -5.58
CA TRP A 332 0.22 -15.26 -4.84
C TRP A 332 0.06 -15.49 -3.34
N GLY A 333 1.17 -15.38 -2.61
CA GLY A 333 1.19 -15.33 -1.16
C GLY A 333 2.21 -14.30 -0.68
N PRO A 334 2.00 -13.61 0.46
CA PRO A 334 2.97 -12.64 0.96
C PRO A 334 4.25 -13.29 1.49
N GLY A 335 4.38 -14.61 1.50
CA GLY A 335 5.51 -15.32 2.09
C GLY A 335 6.18 -16.27 1.10
N PHE A 336 7.49 -16.41 1.24
CA PHE A 336 8.30 -17.31 0.41
C PHE A 336 7.86 -18.78 0.53
N ASN A 337 7.60 -19.41 -0.62
CA ASN A 337 7.22 -20.81 -0.73
C ASN A 337 8.03 -21.58 -1.80
N ALA A 338 9.15 -22.17 -1.38
CA ALA A 338 9.98 -23.00 -2.27
C ALA A 338 9.26 -24.23 -2.85
N ALA A 339 8.14 -24.67 -2.26
CA ALA A 339 7.37 -25.81 -2.78
C ALA A 339 6.56 -25.43 -4.03
N GLU A 340 6.20 -24.15 -4.18
CA GLU A 340 5.52 -23.59 -5.35
C GLU A 340 6.50 -23.15 -6.45
N GLY A 341 7.79 -23.05 -6.13
CA GLY A 341 8.85 -22.74 -7.08
C GLY A 341 9.63 -21.47 -6.76
N ASP A 342 9.28 -20.79 -5.66
CA ASP A 342 9.98 -19.56 -5.26
C ASP A 342 11.46 -19.79 -5.04
N PHE A 343 12.25 -18.83 -5.47
CA PHE A 343 13.68 -18.85 -5.22
C PHE A 343 14.25 -17.44 -5.04
N ARG A 344 15.27 -17.35 -4.17
CA ARG A 344 16.06 -16.14 -3.95
C ARG A 344 17.30 -16.17 -4.83
N ALA A 345 17.80 -15.01 -5.24
CA ALA A 345 19.07 -14.96 -5.94
C ALA A 345 20.20 -15.42 -5.01
N PRO A 346 20.99 -16.45 -5.40
CA PRO A 346 22.13 -16.89 -4.61
C PRO A 346 23.33 -15.95 -4.80
N VAL A 347 24.33 -16.06 -3.93
CA VAL A 347 25.62 -15.41 -4.16
C VAL A 347 26.35 -16.06 -5.34
N THR A 348 26.97 -15.25 -6.20
CA THR A 348 27.85 -15.69 -7.30
C THR A 348 29.30 -15.93 -6.85
N GLY A 349 29.66 -15.48 -5.66
CA GLY A 349 30.97 -15.65 -5.03
C GLY A 349 30.94 -15.19 -3.57
N LEU A 350 32.10 -15.19 -2.88
CA LEU A 350 32.13 -14.75 -1.48
C LEU A 350 31.57 -13.32 -1.35
N ARG A 351 30.42 -13.21 -0.67
CA ARG A 351 29.69 -11.95 -0.42
C ARG A 351 29.44 -11.14 -1.69
N ARG A 352 29.03 -11.79 -2.77
CA ARG A 352 28.88 -11.15 -4.08
C ARG A 352 27.60 -11.62 -4.78
N PHE A 353 26.80 -10.68 -5.24
CA PHE A 353 25.65 -10.84 -6.14
C PHE A 353 25.99 -10.13 -7.46
N ASP A 354 26.68 -10.83 -8.35
CA ASP A 354 27.28 -10.27 -9.57
C ASP A 354 26.56 -10.77 -10.82
N TYR A 355 25.30 -10.36 -10.96
CA TYR A 355 24.43 -10.69 -12.10
C TYR A 355 24.32 -9.49 -13.03
N ALA A 356 24.70 -9.64 -14.29
CA ALA A 356 24.57 -8.60 -15.30
C ALA A 356 23.21 -8.73 -15.99
N TYR A 357 22.51 -7.62 -16.13
CA TYR A 357 21.29 -7.54 -16.93
C TYR A 357 21.62 -6.94 -18.29
N ASP A 358 21.22 -7.60 -19.37
CA ASP A 358 21.28 -7.11 -20.73
C ASP A 358 19.90 -6.57 -21.12
N VAL A 359 19.81 -5.24 -21.22
CA VAL A 359 18.54 -4.58 -21.50
C VAL A 359 18.07 -4.81 -22.93
N ASP A 360 18.93 -5.24 -23.85
CA ASP A 360 18.49 -5.54 -25.22
C ASP A 360 17.76 -6.89 -25.30
N LEU A 361 17.82 -7.70 -24.23
CA LEU A 361 17.15 -8.99 -24.11
C LEU A 361 15.79 -8.93 -23.40
N HIS A 362 15.32 -7.73 -22.99
CA HIS A 362 14.05 -7.57 -22.26
C HIS A 362 12.86 -8.27 -22.93
N ALA A 363 12.76 -8.24 -24.27
CA ALA A 363 11.67 -8.89 -25.00
C ALA A 363 11.66 -10.42 -24.91
N SER A 364 12.75 -11.01 -24.42
CA SER A 364 12.93 -12.44 -24.19
C SER A 364 13.08 -12.75 -22.68
N ASP A 365 12.78 -11.80 -21.80
CA ASP A 365 12.75 -12.07 -20.36
C ASP A 365 11.74 -13.17 -20.05
N TYR A 366 12.14 -14.07 -19.14
CA TYR A 366 11.31 -15.19 -18.72
C TYR A 366 10.04 -14.69 -17.99
N SER A 367 8.87 -15.09 -18.48
CA SER A 367 7.56 -14.93 -17.84
C SER A 367 6.91 -16.29 -17.64
N GLN A 368 6.56 -16.63 -16.40
CA GLN A 368 6.05 -17.98 -16.08
C GLN A 368 4.70 -18.28 -16.77
N CYS A 369 3.78 -17.32 -16.80
CA CYS A 369 2.50 -17.49 -17.52
C CYS A 369 2.65 -17.69 -19.03
N ASP A 370 3.66 -17.07 -19.61
CA ASP A 370 3.84 -16.97 -21.05
C ASP A 370 4.77 -18.04 -21.62
N ASP A 371 5.80 -18.43 -20.87
CA ASP A 371 6.87 -19.35 -21.29
C ASP A 371 6.69 -20.79 -20.75
N ALA A 372 5.55 -21.05 -20.11
CA ALA A 372 5.06 -22.35 -19.62
C ALA A 372 5.63 -22.86 -18.27
N PRO A 373 4.95 -23.85 -17.63
CA PRO A 373 5.12 -24.17 -16.20
C PRO A 373 6.41 -24.86 -15.73
N VAL A 374 7.31 -25.36 -16.59
CA VAL A 374 8.43 -26.21 -16.10
C VAL A 374 9.68 -26.25 -17.00
N PRO A 375 10.90 -26.27 -16.39
CA PRO A 375 11.24 -25.85 -15.03
C PRO A 375 11.57 -24.35 -14.99
N ILE A 376 11.16 -23.66 -13.92
CA ILE A 376 11.54 -22.26 -13.65
C ILE A 376 13.08 -22.16 -13.72
N PRO A 377 13.63 -21.24 -14.52
CA PRO A 377 15.07 -21.19 -14.78
C PRO A 377 15.79 -20.47 -13.62
N VAL A 378 15.91 -21.13 -12.46
CA VAL A 378 16.54 -20.58 -11.24
C VAL A 378 17.97 -20.04 -11.47
N GLY A 379 18.68 -20.57 -12.47
CA GLY A 379 20.01 -20.12 -12.87
C GLY A 379 20.04 -18.99 -13.90
N ASP A 380 18.89 -18.46 -14.32
CA ASP A 380 18.81 -17.40 -15.32
C ASP A 380 19.44 -16.10 -14.80
N THR A 381 20.30 -15.49 -15.61
CA THR A 381 21.06 -14.31 -15.17
C THR A 381 20.19 -13.06 -15.17
N GLN A 382 19.25 -12.90 -16.13
CA GLN A 382 18.34 -11.75 -16.18
C GLN A 382 17.42 -11.76 -14.95
N LEU A 383 16.84 -12.92 -14.63
CA LEU A 383 15.92 -13.10 -13.51
C LEU A 383 16.60 -12.84 -12.16
N ASN A 384 17.79 -13.40 -11.95
CA ASN A 384 18.57 -13.12 -10.74
C ASN A 384 19.03 -11.66 -10.65
N ALA A 385 19.36 -11.01 -11.78
CA ALA A 385 19.70 -9.58 -11.81
C ALA A 385 18.52 -8.71 -11.35
N LYS A 386 17.28 -9.04 -11.75
CA LYS A 386 16.06 -8.35 -11.28
C LYS A 386 15.87 -8.49 -9.77
N ILE A 387 15.95 -9.72 -9.23
CA ILE A 387 15.83 -9.98 -7.79
C ILE A 387 16.87 -9.15 -7.01
N VAL A 388 18.12 -9.14 -7.48
CA VAL A 388 19.21 -8.38 -6.84
C VAL A 388 18.99 -6.87 -6.95
N GLN A 389 18.52 -6.38 -8.10
CA GLN A 389 18.22 -4.97 -8.30
C GLN A 389 17.12 -4.51 -7.34
N MET A 390 16.03 -5.26 -7.21
CA MET A 390 14.94 -4.90 -6.30
C MET A 390 15.36 -5.00 -4.83
N PHE A 391 16.11 -6.05 -4.45
CA PHE A 391 16.70 -6.15 -3.11
C PHE A 391 17.53 -4.90 -2.78
N TYR A 392 18.37 -4.46 -3.72
CA TYR A 392 19.21 -3.27 -3.54
C TYR A 392 18.37 -1.99 -3.39
N MET A 393 17.42 -1.75 -4.31
CA MET A 393 16.65 -0.51 -4.34
C MET A 393 15.68 -0.39 -3.15
N THR A 394 15.05 -1.49 -2.73
CA THR A 394 14.16 -1.49 -1.57
C THR A 394 14.91 -1.30 -0.25
N ASN A 395 16.08 -1.92 -0.08
CA ASN A 395 16.95 -1.62 1.08
C ASN A 395 17.48 -0.18 1.04
N TRP A 396 17.78 0.37 -0.14
CA TRP A 396 18.17 1.78 -0.28
C TRP A 396 17.05 2.74 0.13
N LEU A 397 15.80 2.45 -0.27
CA LEU A 397 14.62 3.22 0.15
C LEU A 397 14.36 3.11 1.65
N HIS A 398 14.45 1.89 2.21
CA HIS A 398 14.38 1.66 3.65
C HIS A 398 15.35 2.58 4.40
N ASP A 399 16.64 2.52 4.07
CA ASP A 399 17.67 3.29 4.77
C ASP A 399 17.51 4.79 4.61
N LEU A 400 17.08 5.24 3.43
CA LEU A 400 16.81 6.66 3.19
C LEU A 400 15.67 7.16 4.09
N PHE A 401 14.54 6.46 4.09
CA PHE A 401 13.34 6.91 4.81
C PHE A 401 13.40 6.65 6.31
N TYR A 402 14.21 5.69 6.77
CA TYR A 402 14.54 5.50 8.17
C TYR A 402 15.01 6.81 8.82
N ASP A 403 16.04 7.42 8.24
CA ASP A 403 16.62 8.68 8.74
C ASP A 403 15.70 9.90 8.52
N LEU A 404 14.62 9.75 7.74
CA LEU A 404 13.58 10.76 7.54
C LEU A 404 12.40 10.59 8.51
N GLY A 405 12.44 9.57 9.37
CA GLY A 405 11.46 9.32 10.42
C GLY A 405 10.48 8.17 10.14
N TYR A 406 10.70 7.34 9.12
CA TYR A 406 10.00 6.06 8.96
C TYR A 406 10.87 4.94 9.57
N ASP A 407 11.00 4.99 10.89
CA ASP A 407 11.80 4.11 11.75
C ASP A 407 10.94 3.02 12.41
N GLU A 408 11.51 2.26 13.35
CA GLU A 408 10.82 1.14 14.00
C GLU A 408 9.55 1.60 14.74
N GLU A 409 9.59 2.73 15.45
CA GLU A 409 8.41 3.25 16.15
C GLU A 409 7.32 3.74 15.19
N ALA A 410 7.71 4.14 13.98
CA ALA A 410 6.80 4.49 12.89
C ALA A 410 6.29 3.27 12.10
N GLY A 411 6.64 2.05 12.52
CA GLY A 411 6.20 0.80 11.90
C GLY A 411 6.86 0.55 10.54
N ASN A 412 8.16 0.82 10.40
CA ASN A 412 8.90 0.38 9.22
C ASN A 412 9.07 -1.16 9.20
N PRO A 413 9.18 -1.78 8.03
CA PRO A 413 9.25 -3.24 7.93
C PRO A 413 10.64 -3.79 8.28
N GLN A 414 10.76 -4.51 9.40
CA GLN A 414 12.01 -5.14 9.84
C GLN A 414 11.80 -6.46 10.59
N ALA A 415 12.63 -7.46 10.28
CA ALA A 415 12.61 -8.75 10.99
C ALA A 415 13.06 -8.62 12.47
N ASN A 416 13.95 -7.68 12.75
CA ASN A 416 14.44 -7.35 14.08
C ASN A 416 14.58 -5.83 14.22
N ASN A 417 13.93 -5.28 15.23
CA ASN A 417 13.88 -3.84 15.52
C ASN A 417 15.00 -3.38 16.45
N TYR A 418 15.91 -4.27 16.82
CA TYR A 418 17.04 -4.03 17.72
C TYR A 418 16.63 -3.46 19.09
N GLY A 419 15.37 -3.66 19.50
CA GLY A 419 14.78 -3.09 20.70
C GLY A 419 14.52 -1.58 20.62
N ARG A 420 14.36 -1.00 19.42
CA ARG A 420 14.19 0.45 19.21
C ARG A 420 12.74 0.93 19.12
N GLY A 421 11.75 0.03 19.02
CA GLY A 421 10.33 0.39 18.93
C GLY A 421 9.58 -0.55 17.99
N GLY A 422 8.30 -0.28 17.75
CA GLY A 422 7.46 -1.02 16.79
C GLY A 422 7.20 -2.50 17.13
N ILE A 423 6.59 -3.20 16.18
CA ILE A 423 6.39 -4.65 16.21
C ILE A 423 7.30 -5.28 15.16
N GLU A 424 8.31 -6.02 15.62
CA GLU A 424 9.27 -6.71 14.73
C GLU A 424 8.68 -7.94 14.04
N ASN A 425 9.50 -8.60 13.21
CA ASN A 425 9.18 -9.80 12.43
C ASN A 425 8.29 -9.53 11.19
N ASP A 426 8.43 -8.34 10.61
CA ASP A 426 7.67 -7.91 9.43
C ASP A 426 8.57 -7.35 8.30
N PRO A 427 9.65 -8.05 7.89
CA PRO A 427 10.49 -7.58 6.79
C PRO A 427 9.66 -7.37 5.51
N LEU A 428 10.08 -6.42 4.68
CA LEU A 428 9.44 -6.16 3.39
C LEU A 428 9.68 -7.35 2.46
N ILE A 429 8.60 -7.96 2.00
CA ILE A 429 8.62 -9.07 1.05
C ILE A 429 8.59 -8.48 -0.36
N VAL A 430 9.49 -8.91 -1.22
CA VAL A 430 9.63 -8.35 -2.57
C VAL A 430 9.58 -9.47 -3.61
N HIS A 431 8.50 -9.49 -4.37
CA HIS A 431 8.27 -10.48 -5.43
C HIS A 431 8.78 -9.98 -6.77
N ALA A 432 9.62 -10.79 -7.42
CA ALA A 432 10.08 -10.60 -8.78
C ALA A 432 9.19 -11.37 -9.77
N ALA A 433 8.96 -10.75 -10.93
CA ALA A 433 8.47 -11.40 -12.16
C ALA A 433 7.11 -12.10 -12.00
N TYR A 434 6.17 -11.40 -11.37
CA TYR A 434 4.75 -11.76 -11.32
C TYR A 434 3.98 -11.18 -12.52
N ASP A 435 2.74 -11.60 -12.80
CA ASP A 435 1.97 -11.07 -13.95
C ASP A 435 1.50 -9.60 -13.81
N THR A 436 1.53 -9.04 -12.61
CA THR A 436 1.10 -7.67 -12.31
C THR A 436 1.97 -7.00 -11.25
N THR A 437 1.85 -5.68 -11.13
CA THR A 437 2.57 -4.86 -10.13
C THR A 437 1.56 -4.28 -9.13
N PHE A 438 1.80 -4.48 -7.84
CA PHE A 438 0.97 -3.94 -6.75
C PHE A 438 1.64 -4.11 -5.38
N THR A 439 1.06 -3.46 -4.38
CA THR A 439 1.51 -3.52 -2.99
C THR A 439 0.41 -4.02 -2.06
N PHE A 440 0.80 -4.88 -1.12
CA PHE A 440 0.02 -5.24 0.07
C PHE A 440 0.69 -4.62 1.30
N ALA A 441 0.01 -3.68 1.93
CA ALA A 441 0.50 -2.92 3.09
C ALA A 441 -0.38 -3.20 4.32
N PRO A 442 -0.12 -4.28 5.08
CA PRO A 442 -0.81 -4.56 6.34
C PRO A 442 -0.30 -3.63 7.45
N ALA A 443 -0.97 -3.68 8.61
CA ALA A 443 -0.53 -2.98 9.81
C ALA A 443 0.80 -3.53 10.36
N ASP A 444 1.38 -2.81 11.33
CA ASP A 444 2.67 -3.14 11.96
C ASP A 444 2.71 -4.56 12.54
N GLY A 445 3.85 -5.25 12.35
CA GLY A 445 4.06 -6.63 12.79
C GLY A 445 3.61 -7.73 11.83
N GLU A 446 2.98 -7.39 10.71
CA GLU A 446 2.76 -8.30 9.58
C GLU A 446 3.55 -7.79 8.37
N SER A 447 4.27 -8.68 7.69
CA SER A 447 5.13 -8.31 6.56
C SER A 447 4.32 -7.65 5.43
N PRO A 448 4.65 -6.41 5.02
CA PRO A 448 4.18 -5.89 3.76
C PRO A 448 4.83 -6.65 2.61
N SER A 449 4.12 -6.77 1.49
CA SER A 449 4.67 -7.32 0.26
C SER A 449 4.50 -6.36 -0.90
N VAL A 450 5.55 -6.24 -1.70
CA VAL A 450 5.53 -5.48 -2.95
C VAL A 450 5.84 -6.43 -4.09
N THR A 451 4.95 -6.45 -5.06
CA THR A 451 5.03 -7.33 -6.22
C THR A 451 5.37 -6.51 -7.44
N TYR A 452 6.47 -6.86 -8.11
CA TYR A 452 6.93 -6.23 -9.34
C TYR A 452 6.80 -7.22 -10.49
N GLY A 453 5.96 -6.87 -11.45
CA GLY A 453 5.59 -7.75 -12.54
C GLY A 453 5.63 -7.11 -13.92
N PHE A 454 5.22 -7.89 -14.91
CA PHE A 454 5.19 -7.50 -16.32
C PHE A 454 4.08 -6.47 -16.59
N ASN A 455 4.35 -5.55 -17.51
CA ASN A 455 3.27 -4.87 -18.21
C ASN A 455 2.81 -5.74 -19.39
N THR A 456 1.72 -6.49 -19.22
CA THR A 456 1.19 -7.46 -20.21
C THR A 456 0.80 -6.85 -21.57
N TRP A 457 0.83 -5.53 -21.70
CA TRP A 457 0.53 -4.78 -22.93
C TRP A 457 1.78 -4.16 -23.59
N THR A 458 2.96 -4.67 -23.25
CA THR A 458 4.27 -4.26 -23.79
C THR A 458 5.04 -5.49 -24.28
N ASP A 459 6.22 -5.30 -24.85
CA ASP A 459 7.13 -6.35 -25.33
C ASP A 459 7.83 -7.10 -24.17
N ARG A 460 7.07 -7.65 -23.21
CA ARG A 460 7.59 -8.39 -22.03
C ARG A 460 8.67 -7.63 -21.24
N ARG A 461 8.56 -6.30 -21.25
CA ARG A 461 9.30 -5.42 -20.38
C ARG A 461 8.89 -5.64 -18.93
N ASP A 462 9.46 -6.66 -18.32
CA ASP A 462 9.36 -6.96 -16.88
C ASP A 462 10.21 -6.00 -16.05
N VAL A 463 9.98 -4.73 -16.28
CA VAL A 463 10.88 -3.65 -15.89
C VAL A 463 10.28 -2.70 -14.90
N SER A 464 9.16 -3.06 -14.26
CA SER A 464 8.79 -2.44 -12.97
C SER A 464 9.94 -2.58 -11.96
N ALA A 465 10.65 -3.72 -11.97
CA ALA A 465 11.84 -3.97 -11.16
C ALA A 465 13.05 -3.08 -11.50
N LEU A 466 13.13 -2.53 -12.73
CA LEU A 466 14.25 -1.71 -13.20
C LEU A 466 13.86 -0.24 -13.45
N ASP A 467 12.57 0.09 -13.39
CA ASP A 467 12.00 1.43 -13.42
C ASP A 467 11.84 1.90 -11.98
N PHE A 468 12.79 2.71 -11.52
CA PHE A 468 12.83 3.19 -10.15
C PHE A 468 11.58 3.99 -9.79
N GLY A 469 10.94 4.68 -10.76
CA GLY A 469 9.72 5.42 -10.53
C GLY A 469 8.58 4.51 -10.06
N VAL A 470 8.40 3.37 -10.74
CA VAL A 470 7.41 2.34 -10.36
C VAL A 470 7.84 1.63 -9.08
N LEU A 471 9.12 1.27 -8.96
CA LEU A 471 9.63 0.60 -7.76
C LEU A 471 9.37 1.42 -6.49
N ALA A 472 9.78 2.68 -6.50
CA ALA A 472 9.60 3.56 -5.35
C ALA A 472 8.14 3.97 -5.13
N HIS A 473 7.31 4.00 -6.19
CA HIS A 473 5.86 4.18 -6.06
C HIS A 473 5.23 3.05 -5.23
N GLU A 474 5.45 1.79 -5.62
CA GLU A 474 4.91 0.65 -4.90
C GLU A 474 5.44 0.57 -3.46
N TRP A 475 6.75 0.77 -3.28
CA TRP A 475 7.34 0.84 -1.94
C TRP A 475 6.69 1.93 -1.07
N ALA A 476 6.35 3.09 -1.64
CA ALA A 476 5.75 4.20 -0.91
C ALA A 476 4.32 3.92 -0.43
N HIS A 477 3.57 3.00 -1.05
CA HIS A 477 2.30 2.53 -0.50
C HIS A 477 2.47 1.88 0.88
N THR A 478 3.59 1.16 1.12
CA THR A 478 3.88 0.59 2.44
C THR A 478 4.03 1.67 3.49
N MET A 479 4.75 2.75 3.15
CA MET A 479 4.96 3.90 4.03
C MET A 479 3.65 4.64 4.29
N PHE A 480 2.84 4.90 3.26
CA PHE A 480 1.55 5.57 3.42
C PHE A 480 0.63 4.76 4.34
N GLY A 481 0.50 3.45 4.08
CA GLY A 481 -0.36 2.56 4.86
C GLY A 481 0.03 2.49 6.35
N ARG A 482 1.34 2.45 6.65
CA ARG A 482 1.84 2.42 8.03
C ARG A 482 1.70 3.77 8.75
N LEU A 483 1.93 4.89 8.06
CA LEU A 483 1.96 6.21 8.68
C LEU A 483 0.59 6.87 8.84
N VAL A 484 -0.31 6.70 7.87
CA VAL A 484 -1.68 7.27 7.91
C VAL A 484 -2.64 6.33 8.67
N GLY A 485 -2.29 5.04 8.76
CA GLY A 485 -2.99 4.05 9.57
C GLY A 485 -4.10 3.30 8.83
N THR A 486 -4.14 3.41 7.49
CA THR A 486 -5.15 2.78 6.63
C THR A 486 -4.57 2.49 5.24
N SER A 487 -5.03 1.41 4.62
CA SER A 487 -4.67 1.01 3.25
C SER A 487 -5.92 0.95 2.37
N PHE A 488 -6.88 1.87 2.55
CA PHE A 488 -8.10 1.86 1.76
C PHE A 488 -7.80 2.41 0.35
N TYR A 489 -7.88 1.53 -0.65
CA TYR A 489 -7.67 1.86 -2.06
C TYR A 489 -8.93 2.46 -2.71
N LEU A 490 -9.61 3.37 -2.01
CA LEU A 490 -10.90 3.92 -2.42
C LEU A 490 -11.03 5.41 -2.10
N GLY A 491 -11.79 6.11 -2.95
CA GLY A 491 -12.15 7.51 -2.72
C GLY A 491 -10.96 8.44 -2.56
N GLN A 492 -11.07 9.40 -1.64
CA GLN A 492 -10.04 10.42 -1.42
C GLN A 492 -8.75 9.82 -0.87
N GLU A 493 -8.84 8.89 0.07
CA GLU A 493 -7.68 8.24 0.67
C GLU A 493 -6.87 7.46 -0.35
N GLY A 494 -7.52 6.59 -1.13
CA GLY A 494 -6.85 5.81 -2.17
C GLY A 494 -6.15 6.71 -3.19
N ALA A 495 -6.80 7.82 -3.56
CA ALA A 495 -6.20 8.78 -4.47
C ALA A 495 -5.01 9.53 -3.86
N LEU A 496 -5.03 9.84 -2.56
CA LEU A 496 -3.88 10.42 -1.85
C LEU A 496 -2.72 9.43 -1.71
N ASN A 497 -3.03 8.15 -1.51
CA ASN A 497 -2.05 7.06 -1.47
C ASN A 497 -1.31 6.96 -2.82
N GLU A 498 -2.05 6.87 -3.93
CA GLU A 498 -1.51 6.92 -5.30
C GLU A 498 -0.69 8.19 -5.56
N ALA A 499 -1.18 9.34 -5.10
CA ALA A 499 -0.53 10.62 -5.33
C ALA A 499 0.84 10.72 -4.65
N ILE A 500 0.92 10.30 -3.39
CA ILE A 500 2.16 10.33 -2.62
C ILE A 500 3.14 9.29 -3.18
N ALA A 501 2.65 8.13 -3.58
CA ALA A 501 3.46 7.11 -4.23
C ALA A 501 4.09 7.61 -5.54
N ASP A 502 3.30 8.22 -6.42
CA ASP A 502 3.79 8.90 -7.63
C ASP A 502 4.85 9.96 -7.31
N PHE A 503 4.52 10.83 -6.36
CA PHE A 503 5.42 11.91 -5.97
C PHE A 503 6.75 11.36 -5.47
N VAL A 504 6.77 10.35 -4.61
CA VAL A 504 8.01 9.72 -4.13
C VAL A 504 8.78 9.09 -5.28
N GLY A 505 8.10 8.36 -6.17
CA GLY A 505 8.72 7.71 -7.34
C GLY A 505 9.46 8.68 -8.27
N MET A 506 8.96 9.90 -8.43
CA MET A 506 9.60 10.93 -9.25
C MET A 506 10.57 11.83 -8.47
N PHE A 507 10.18 12.27 -7.27
CA PHE A 507 10.84 13.36 -6.56
C PHE A 507 12.25 12.98 -6.06
N LEU A 508 12.43 11.74 -5.60
CA LEU A 508 13.73 11.20 -5.13
C LEU A 508 14.87 11.39 -6.16
N MET A 509 14.50 11.50 -7.43
CA MET A 509 15.42 11.54 -8.56
C MET A 509 15.66 12.95 -9.09
N VAL A 510 14.99 13.97 -8.53
CA VAL A 510 15.22 15.38 -8.86
C VAL A 510 16.63 15.80 -8.45
N ARG A 511 17.32 16.50 -9.36
CA ARG A 511 18.70 16.97 -9.21
C ARG A 511 18.75 18.49 -9.32
N ASP A 512 19.78 19.08 -8.72
CA ASP A 512 20.02 20.52 -8.75
C ASP A 512 20.01 21.10 -10.18
N GLN A 513 20.58 20.35 -11.14
CA GLN A 513 20.69 20.77 -12.54
C GLN A 513 19.35 20.81 -13.28
N ASP A 514 18.34 20.07 -12.82
CA ASP A 514 17.04 20.00 -13.47
C ASP A 514 16.28 21.34 -13.35
N ARG A 515 16.72 22.22 -12.44
CA ARG A 515 16.15 23.57 -12.28
C ARG A 515 16.32 24.46 -13.51
N TYR A 516 17.25 24.13 -14.41
CA TYR A 516 17.60 24.92 -15.60
C TYR A 516 17.05 24.35 -16.92
N LEU A 517 16.26 23.27 -16.86
CA LEU A 517 15.64 22.68 -18.04
C LEU A 517 14.37 23.47 -18.42
N ASP A 518 14.24 23.79 -19.71
CA ASP A 518 13.09 24.48 -20.32
C ASP A 518 12.70 25.84 -19.72
N GLY A 519 13.63 26.81 -19.75
CA GLY A 519 13.36 28.23 -19.48
C GLY A 519 14.05 28.79 -18.23
N PRO A 520 13.49 29.80 -17.54
CA PRO A 520 14.07 30.36 -16.32
C PRO A 520 14.06 29.33 -15.17
N VAL A 521 14.91 29.55 -14.14
CA VAL A 521 15.14 28.63 -13.02
C VAL A 521 13.84 28.24 -12.31
N ALA A 522 13.26 27.09 -12.65
CA ALA A 522 11.92 26.74 -12.19
C ALA A 522 11.59 25.24 -12.13
N PHE A 523 12.51 24.33 -12.44
CA PHE A 523 12.20 22.89 -12.57
C PHE A 523 11.00 22.64 -13.52
N ASN A 524 11.03 23.28 -14.69
CA ASN A 524 9.94 23.25 -15.67
C ASN A 524 9.91 21.98 -16.55
N GLY A 525 10.83 21.05 -16.30
CA GLY A 525 10.90 19.76 -16.98
C GLY A 525 9.62 18.94 -16.82
N LYS A 526 9.48 17.92 -17.67
CA LYS A 526 8.33 17.01 -17.67
C LYS A 526 8.77 15.69 -17.07
N TYR A 527 8.15 15.34 -15.94
CA TYR A 527 8.53 14.16 -15.17
C TYR A 527 7.47 13.08 -15.30
N ALA A 528 7.88 11.90 -15.75
CA ALA A 528 7.01 10.76 -15.97
C ALA A 528 7.30 9.65 -14.96
N VAL A 529 6.26 9.00 -14.44
CA VAL A 529 6.38 7.75 -13.67
C VAL A 529 6.12 6.57 -14.60
N GLY A 530 6.92 5.50 -14.52
CA GLY A 530 6.75 4.30 -15.34
C GLY A 530 7.09 4.48 -16.82
N ALA A 531 7.98 5.42 -17.16
CA ALA A 531 8.38 5.69 -18.54
C ALA A 531 8.99 4.47 -19.22
N TYR A 532 9.91 3.78 -18.54
CA TYR A 532 10.59 2.63 -19.12
C TYR A 532 9.68 1.39 -19.13
N MET A 533 8.94 1.17 -18.04
CA MET A 533 7.94 0.10 -17.95
C MET A 533 6.85 0.22 -19.02
N ASN A 534 6.51 1.43 -19.45
CA ASN A 534 5.41 1.67 -20.39
C ASN A 534 5.82 1.76 -21.86
N GLY A 535 7.11 1.62 -22.22
CA GLY A 535 7.52 1.76 -23.62
C GLY A 535 6.91 0.70 -24.55
N ASN A 536 6.68 1.05 -25.82
CA ASN A 536 5.97 0.24 -26.82
C ASN A 536 4.55 -0.21 -26.39
N TYR A 537 3.91 0.49 -25.45
CA TYR A 537 2.59 0.13 -24.94
C TYR A 537 1.52 0.03 -26.05
N SER A 538 0.72 -1.04 -25.99
CA SER A 538 -0.37 -1.32 -26.93
C SER A 538 -1.51 -2.06 -26.24
N TYR A 539 -2.61 -1.35 -25.96
CA TYR A 539 -3.77 -1.91 -25.24
C TYR A 539 -4.95 -2.25 -26.18
N PRO A 540 -5.54 -3.45 -26.07
CA PRO A 540 -6.70 -3.83 -26.87
C PRO A 540 -7.91 -2.92 -26.60
N GLY A 541 -8.46 -2.33 -27.67
CA GLY A 541 -9.64 -1.45 -27.58
C GLY A 541 -9.31 0.03 -27.41
N ASP A 542 -8.03 0.40 -27.27
CA ASP A 542 -7.60 1.79 -27.43
C ASP A 542 -7.90 2.26 -28.87
N PRO A 543 -8.60 3.39 -29.08
CA PRO A 543 -8.84 3.93 -30.43
C PRO A 543 -7.55 4.40 -31.13
N LEU A 544 -6.42 4.47 -30.43
CA LEU A 544 -5.14 4.94 -30.96
C LEU A 544 -4.40 3.84 -31.75
N PRO A 545 -3.70 4.19 -32.86
CA PRO A 545 -2.82 3.26 -33.56
C PRO A 545 -1.72 2.73 -32.65
N PRO A 546 -1.15 1.54 -32.93
CA PRO A 546 0.00 1.04 -32.20
C PRO A 546 1.13 2.07 -32.15
N VAL A 547 1.73 2.22 -30.98
CA VAL A 547 2.86 3.13 -30.76
C VAL A 547 3.99 2.85 -31.76
N GLY A 548 4.58 3.92 -32.32
CA GLY A 548 5.61 3.85 -33.37
C GLY A 548 5.06 3.82 -34.80
N THR A 549 3.74 3.79 -34.99
CA THR A 549 3.11 3.99 -36.31
C THR A 549 3.49 5.37 -36.88
N PRO A 550 3.74 5.54 -38.19
CA PRO A 550 4.05 6.85 -38.77
C PRO A 550 2.99 7.91 -38.41
N GLY A 551 3.40 8.97 -37.70
CA GLY A 551 2.51 10.00 -37.16
C GLY A 551 2.04 9.78 -35.72
N TRP A 552 2.41 8.65 -35.10
CA TRP A 552 2.12 8.25 -33.71
C TRP A 552 3.39 7.78 -33.00
N PRO A 553 4.32 8.71 -32.67
CA PRO A 553 5.57 8.36 -32.01
C PRO A 553 5.36 7.81 -30.59
N ASP A 554 6.34 7.05 -30.09
CA ASP A 554 6.37 6.59 -28.70
C ASP A 554 6.71 7.74 -27.75
N ASN A 555 5.69 8.24 -27.04
CA ASN A 555 5.81 9.33 -26.07
C ASN A 555 5.81 8.84 -24.61
N THR A 556 6.18 7.58 -24.36
CA THR A 556 6.17 6.98 -23.02
C THR A 556 7.13 7.65 -22.05
N TYR A 557 8.27 8.16 -22.51
CA TYR A 557 9.17 8.99 -21.69
C TYR A 557 8.64 10.39 -21.38
N TYR A 558 7.63 10.85 -22.11
CA TYR A 558 6.95 12.11 -21.84
C TYR A 558 5.75 11.93 -20.89
N HIS A 559 4.92 10.91 -21.11
CA HIS A 559 3.70 10.69 -20.33
C HIS A 559 3.84 9.70 -19.18
N GLY A 560 4.69 8.69 -19.32
CA GLY A 560 4.73 7.55 -18.42
C GLY A 560 3.40 6.78 -18.47
N ILE A 561 2.85 6.48 -17.29
CA ILE A 561 1.55 5.79 -17.11
C ILE A 561 0.41 6.73 -16.68
N ARG A 562 0.63 8.05 -16.65
CA ARG A 562 -0.34 9.06 -16.18
C ARG A 562 -0.83 9.93 -17.33
N ARG A 563 -1.96 10.63 -17.14
CA ARG A 563 -2.56 11.48 -18.20
C ARG A 563 -1.64 12.61 -18.65
N PHE A 564 -0.92 13.17 -17.69
CA PHE A 564 -0.01 14.30 -17.88
C PHE A 564 1.29 14.07 -17.10
N PRO A 565 2.44 14.55 -17.61
CA PRO A 565 3.65 14.58 -16.81
C PRO A 565 3.48 15.44 -15.56
N SER A 566 4.22 15.13 -14.50
CA SER A 566 4.42 16.04 -13.39
C SER A 566 5.25 17.24 -13.86
N THR A 567 4.70 18.43 -13.69
CA THR A 567 5.27 19.70 -14.16
C THR A 567 4.56 20.85 -13.47
N ILE A 568 5.18 22.02 -13.51
CA ILE A 568 4.59 23.30 -13.05
C ILE A 568 3.90 24.06 -14.18
N ASP A 569 4.12 23.62 -15.41
CA ASP A 569 3.54 24.19 -16.62
C ASP A 569 2.07 23.77 -16.76
N LEU A 570 1.16 24.70 -16.52
CA LEU A 570 -0.28 24.48 -16.62
C LEU A 570 -0.74 24.18 -18.06
N ALA A 571 0.06 24.52 -19.08
CA ALA A 571 -0.27 24.15 -20.46
C ALA A 571 0.00 22.65 -20.72
N ALA A 572 1.04 22.10 -20.10
CA ALA A 572 1.41 20.68 -20.25
C ALA A 572 0.70 19.77 -19.24
N ASN A 573 0.35 20.29 -18.07
CA ASN A 573 -0.49 19.60 -17.08
C ASN A 573 -1.52 20.59 -16.52
N PRO A 574 -2.75 20.61 -17.04
CA PRO A 574 -3.80 21.56 -16.65
C PRO A 574 -4.56 21.14 -15.39
N LEU A 575 -4.17 20.06 -14.72
CA LEU A 575 -4.92 19.51 -13.60
C LEU A 575 -4.97 20.48 -12.41
N THR A 576 -6.17 20.66 -11.88
CA THR A 576 -6.51 21.50 -10.73
C THR A 576 -7.49 20.74 -9.84
N PHE A 577 -7.69 21.20 -8.60
CA PHE A 577 -8.47 20.47 -7.59
C PHE A 577 -9.84 19.98 -8.07
N LYS A 578 -10.56 20.72 -8.92
CA LYS A 578 -11.85 20.27 -9.47
C LYS A 578 -11.76 18.97 -10.26
N ASN A 579 -10.61 18.68 -10.89
CA ASN A 579 -10.44 17.57 -11.82
C ASN A 579 -10.36 16.20 -11.13
N ILE A 580 -10.53 16.14 -9.81
CA ILE A 580 -10.80 14.87 -9.09
C ILE A 580 -12.24 14.41 -9.29
N GLY A 581 -13.18 15.34 -9.53
CA GLY A 581 -14.60 15.04 -9.61
C GLY A 581 -15.03 14.58 -10.99
N VAL A 582 -15.97 13.65 -11.05
CA VAL A 582 -16.59 13.19 -12.31
C VAL A 582 -17.32 14.31 -13.07
N ASP A 583 -17.80 15.34 -12.36
CA ASP A 583 -18.49 16.50 -12.95
C ASP A 583 -17.57 17.50 -13.66
N HIS A 584 -16.25 17.28 -13.60
CA HIS A 584 -15.25 18.19 -14.12
C HIS A 584 -14.24 17.50 -15.04
N PRO A 585 -14.72 16.83 -16.10
CA PRO A 585 -13.86 16.10 -17.03
C PRO A 585 -12.79 17.03 -17.62
N VAL A 586 -11.61 16.47 -17.86
CA VAL A 586 -10.54 17.19 -18.55
C VAL A 586 -11.00 17.46 -19.99
N PRO A 587 -10.94 18.71 -20.50
CA PRO A 587 -11.36 18.99 -21.87
C PRO A 587 -10.57 18.15 -22.89
N GLN A 588 -11.24 17.60 -23.90
CA GLN A 588 -10.58 16.80 -24.95
C GLN A 588 -9.40 17.54 -25.62
N SER A 589 -9.47 18.87 -25.70
CA SER A 589 -8.41 19.72 -26.24
C SER A 589 -7.10 19.70 -25.44
N ALA A 590 -7.11 19.18 -24.21
CA ALA A 590 -5.91 19.06 -23.38
C ALA A 590 -4.99 17.91 -23.82
N ASN A 591 -5.45 17.03 -24.74
CA ASN A 591 -4.69 15.89 -25.24
C ASN A 591 -4.12 15.01 -24.12
N ALA A 592 -4.96 14.63 -23.17
CA ALA A 592 -4.59 13.70 -22.12
C ALA A 592 -4.10 12.36 -22.72
N TYR A 593 -3.01 11.82 -22.19
CA TYR A 593 -2.56 10.48 -22.55
C TYR A 593 -3.47 9.44 -21.91
N ASP A 594 -3.93 8.48 -22.70
CA ASP A 594 -4.91 7.51 -22.24
C ASP A 594 -4.29 6.14 -21.96
N TRP A 595 -3.71 5.99 -20.77
CA TRP A 595 -3.21 4.71 -20.32
C TRP A 595 -4.36 3.85 -19.76
N LYS A 596 -4.55 2.66 -20.33
CA LYS A 596 -5.63 1.68 -20.00
C LYS A 596 -7.02 2.30 -19.95
N GLN A 597 -7.33 3.27 -20.82
CA GLN A 597 -8.61 3.99 -20.84
C GLN A 597 -8.96 4.73 -19.53
N ARG A 598 -7.96 4.97 -18.65
CA ARG A 598 -8.18 5.60 -17.35
C ARG A 598 -8.42 7.10 -17.43
N SER A 599 -8.03 7.75 -18.54
CA SER A 599 -8.22 9.20 -18.71
C SER A 599 -9.69 9.62 -18.69
N LEU A 600 -10.59 8.66 -18.91
CA LEU A 600 -12.03 8.86 -18.97
C LEU A 600 -12.69 8.97 -17.59
N LEU A 601 -12.03 8.56 -16.49
CA LEU A 601 -12.62 8.56 -15.14
C LEU A 601 -11.78 9.40 -14.16
N ASN A 602 -12.19 10.65 -13.95
CA ASN A 602 -11.49 11.56 -13.04
C ASN A 602 -11.39 11.06 -11.59
N SER A 603 -12.42 10.36 -11.10
CA SER A 603 -12.51 9.96 -9.70
C SER A 603 -11.90 8.58 -9.41
N GLU A 604 -11.35 7.93 -10.43
CA GLU A 604 -10.50 6.76 -10.27
C GLU A 604 -9.27 7.14 -9.44
N ILE A 605 -8.82 6.29 -8.53
CA ILE A 605 -7.82 6.67 -7.51
C ILE A 605 -6.50 7.16 -8.13
N HIS A 606 -6.03 6.57 -9.22
CA HIS A 606 -4.79 6.99 -9.86
C HIS A 606 -5.01 8.32 -10.59
N THR A 607 -6.11 8.43 -11.34
CA THR A 607 -6.48 9.64 -12.08
C THR A 607 -6.71 10.84 -11.16
N ALA A 608 -7.41 10.65 -10.04
CA ALA A 608 -7.61 11.65 -9.01
C ALA A 608 -6.27 11.98 -8.30
N GLY A 609 -5.46 10.96 -8.03
CA GLY A 609 -4.15 11.10 -7.39
C GLY A 609 -3.20 12.03 -8.14
N GLU A 610 -3.21 12.01 -9.48
CA GLU A 610 -2.44 12.95 -10.32
C GLU A 610 -2.65 14.42 -9.94
N VAL A 611 -3.85 14.78 -9.47
CA VAL A 611 -4.19 16.16 -9.08
C VAL A 611 -3.44 16.57 -7.81
N TYR A 612 -3.37 15.67 -6.81
CA TYR A 612 -2.60 15.94 -5.60
C TYR A 612 -1.09 15.85 -5.87
N THR A 613 -0.63 14.93 -6.71
CA THR A 613 0.76 14.88 -7.18
C THR A 613 1.17 16.21 -7.82
N ALA A 614 0.33 16.78 -8.69
CA ALA A 614 0.61 18.07 -9.32
C ALA A 614 0.67 19.24 -8.31
N ALA A 615 -0.16 19.22 -7.27
CA ALA A 615 -0.12 20.18 -6.17
C ALA A 615 1.12 20.04 -5.30
N LEU A 616 1.47 18.81 -4.93
CA LEU A 616 2.65 18.48 -4.14
C LEU A 616 3.95 18.78 -4.91
N TRP A 617 3.96 18.54 -6.22
CA TRP A 617 5.05 18.93 -7.13
C TRP A 617 5.26 20.44 -7.15
N GLN A 618 4.17 21.20 -7.27
CA GLN A 618 4.21 22.66 -7.27
C GLN A 618 4.67 23.22 -5.90
N CYS A 619 4.22 22.64 -4.79
CA CYS A 619 4.66 22.96 -3.42
C CYS A 619 6.17 22.71 -3.23
N SER A 620 6.64 21.49 -3.52
CA SER A 620 8.04 21.09 -3.35
C SER A 620 8.98 21.88 -4.27
N ARG A 621 8.56 22.14 -5.51
CA ARG A 621 9.30 22.99 -6.45
C ARG A 621 9.53 24.38 -5.88
N ASN A 622 8.51 25.03 -5.33
CA ASN A 622 8.63 26.40 -4.82
C ASN A 622 9.70 26.49 -3.72
N ILE A 623 9.82 25.46 -2.89
CA ILE A 623 10.86 25.32 -1.87
C ILE A 623 12.24 25.10 -2.52
N LEU A 624 12.37 24.10 -3.39
CA LEU A 624 13.64 23.76 -4.04
C LEU A 624 14.21 24.88 -4.92
N ALA A 625 13.34 25.62 -5.62
CA ALA A 625 13.73 26.74 -6.45
C ALA A 625 14.31 27.90 -5.62
N ALA A 626 13.84 28.07 -4.39
CA ALA A 626 14.37 29.08 -3.46
C ALA A 626 15.66 28.62 -2.75
N ALA A 627 15.94 27.31 -2.72
CA ALA A 627 17.11 26.77 -2.06
C ALA A 627 18.42 27.15 -2.79
N PRO A 628 19.42 27.69 -2.07
CA PRO A 628 20.76 27.88 -2.63
C PRO A 628 21.33 26.55 -3.13
N ARG A 629 22.09 26.58 -4.23
CA ARG A 629 22.71 25.40 -4.84
C ARG A 629 23.43 24.50 -3.84
N ALA A 630 24.22 25.10 -2.94
CA ALA A 630 24.98 24.38 -1.91
C ALA A 630 24.11 23.68 -0.84
N ARG A 631 22.81 23.97 -0.80
CA ARG A 631 21.84 23.37 0.13
C ARG A 631 20.81 22.49 -0.56
N PHE A 632 20.85 22.34 -1.89
CA PHE A 632 19.83 21.62 -2.65
C PHE A 632 19.56 20.22 -2.09
N ASP A 633 20.59 19.37 -1.96
CA ASP A 633 20.42 17.99 -1.47
C ASP A 633 19.86 17.94 -0.05
N ARG A 634 20.23 18.90 0.80
CA ARG A 634 19.70 19.02 2.17
C ARG A 634 18.23 19.41 2.14
N THR A 635 17.85 20.42 1.36
CA THR A 635 16.46 20.87 1.24
C THR A 635 15.58 19.80 0.59
N HIS A 636 16.11 19.05 -0.38
CA HIS A 636 15.44 17.90 -0.98
C HIS A 636 15.14 16.83 0.08
N LYS A 637 16.13 16.41 0.86
CA LYS A 637 15.91 15.47 1.97
C LYS A 637 14.97 16.03 3.05
N GLN A 638 15.09 17.32 3.38
CA GLN A 638 14.22 17.98 4.36
C GLN A 638 12.75 17.96 3.92
N PHE A 639 12.47 18.16 2.63
CA PHE A 639 11.11 18.06 2.11
C PHE A 639 10.52 16.65 2.30
N LEU A 640 11.31 15.61 2.04
CA LEU A 640 10.89 14.22 2.27
C LEU A 640 10.63 13.95 3.76
N ALA A 641 11.44 14.50 4.66
CA ALA A 641 11.19 14.41 6.11
C ALA A 641 9.88 15.10 6.51
N TRP A 642 9.59 16.28 5.95
CA TRP A 642 8.28 16.94 6.16
C TRP A 642 7.12 16.16 5.55
N LEU A 643 7.32 15.46 4.43
CA LEU A 643 6.32 14.57 3.85
C LEU A 643 5.99 13.41 4.81
N VAL A 644 7.00 12.74 5.37
CA VAL A 644 6.85 11.69 6.39
C VAL A 644 6.11 12.24 7.63
N ALA A 645 6.54 13.39 8.14
CA ALA A 645 5.87 14.04 9.27
C ALA A 645 4.42 14.44 8.95
N GLY A 646 4.16 14.93 7.73
CA GLY A 646 2.82 15.26 7.24
C GLY A 646 1.92 14.03 7.18
N MET A 647 2.43 12.89 6.72
CA MET A 647 1.68 11.62 6.74
C MET A 647 1.36 11.18 8.18
N LYS A 648 2.31 11.27 9.12
CA LYS A 648 2.06 10.99 10.55
C LYS A 648 0.99 11.90 11.19
N LEU A 649 0.82 13.12 10.68
CA LEU A 649 -0.19 14.07 11.14
C LEU A 649 -1.54 13.93 10.41
N THR A 650 -1.54 13.25 9.26
CA THR A 650 -2.74 13.06 8.45
C THR A 650 -3.69 12.11 9.19
N PRO A 651 -4.98 12.47 9.36
CA PRO A 651 -5.94 11.57 9.99
C PRO A 651 -6.22 10.36 9.09
N PRO A 652 -6.65 9.22 9.65
CA PRO A 652 -7.24 8.12 8.88
C PRO A 652 -8.38 8.59 7.98
N GLU A 653 -8.58 7.92 6.85
CA GLU A 653 -9.59 8.28 5.83
C GLU A 653 -9.53 9.75 5.38
N PRO A 654 -8.34 10.30 5.08
CA PRO A 654 -8.15 11.74 4.92
C PRO A 654 -8.89 12.31 3.71
N THR A 655 -9.35 13.55 3.87
CA THR A 655 -9.69 14.40 2.72
C THR A 655 -8.45 15.06 2.14
N TYR A 656 -8.52 15.50 0.87
CA TYR A 656 -7.42 16.19 0.19
C TYR A 656 -6.91 17.42 0.98
N THR A 657 -7.83 18.20 1.56
CA THR A 657 -7.45 19.38 2.34
C THR A 657 -6.83 19.03 3.68
N GLU A 658 -7.19 17.91 4.31
CA GLU A 658 -6.55 17.48 5.56
C GLU A 658 -5.12 16.99 5.33
N ALA A 659 -4.87 16.21 4.27
CA ALA A 659 -3.51 15.80 3.90
C ALA A 659 -2.62 16.99 3.55
N ARG A 660 -3.16 17.97 2.79
CA ARG A 660 -2.50 19.26 2.53
C ARG A 660 -2.17 19.99 3.84
N ASP A 661 -3.15 20.15 4.72
CA ASP A 661 -2.99 20.91 5.96
C ASP A 661 -1.97 20.25 6.88
N ALA A 662 -1.96 18.93 6.99
CA ALA A 662 -0.99 18.16 7.77
C ALA A 662 0.46 18.39 7.27
N LEU A 663 0.70 18.32 5.96
CA LEU A 663 2.00 18.64 5.37
C LEU A 663 2.40 20.10 5.63
N LEU A 664 1.48 21.04 5.42
CA LEU A 664 1.75 22.46 5.66
C LEU A 664 2.06 22.76 7.13
N MET A 665 1.41 22.05 8.07
CA MET A 665 1.72 22.14 9.50
C MET A 665 3.14 21.61 9.80
N ALA A 666 3.53 20.47 9.23
CA ALA A 666 4.87 19.92 9.39
C ALA A 666 5.96 20.88 8.89
N ILE A 667 5.76 21.48 7.71
CA ILE A 667 6.70 22.46 7.15
C ILE A 667 6.74 23.73 8.02
N ARG A 668 5.58 24.26 8.42
CA ARG A 668 5.49 25.50 9.22
C ARG A 668 6.15 25.39 10.58
N ALA A 669 6.08 24.21 11.20
CA ALA A 669 6.73 23.95 12.48
C ALA A 669 8.25 24.10 12.41
N ASP A 670 8.85 23.90 11.23
CA ASP A 670 10.30 24.00 11.00
C ASP A 670 10.70 25.32 10.33
N ASP A 671 10.05 25.70 9.22
CA ASP A 671 10.37 26.93 8.46
C ASP A 671 9.10 27.62 7.91
N THR A 672 8.85 28.84 8.40
CA THR A 672 7.70 29.65 7.97
C THR A 672 7.80 30.12 6.51
N LEU A 673 8.99 30.39 5.98
CA LEU A 673 9.16 30.82 4.58
C LEU A 673 8.89 29.66 3.62
N ASP A 674 9.35 28.46 3.95
CA ASP A 674 9.06 27.26 3.14
C ASP A 674 7.59 26.85 3.24
N TYR A 675 6.95 27.06 4.39
CA TYR A 675 5.49 26.93 4.52
C TYR A 675 4.75 27.86 3.54
N LEU A 676 5.12 29.14 3.48
CA LEU A 676 4.49 30.09 2.54
C LEU A 676 4.71 29.68 1.08
N ARG A 677 5.90 29.19 0.74
CA ARG A 677 6.24 28.68 -0.61
C ARG A 677 5.39 27.46 -0.99
N CYS A 678 5.27 26.49 -0.09
CA CYS A 678 4.48 25.29 -0.32
C CYS A 678 2.99 25.62 -0.44
N ARG A 679 2.47 26.46 0.46
CA ARG A 679 1.06 26.90 0.45
C ARG A 679 0.69 27.60 -0.86
N ALA A 680 1.55 28.50 -1.35
CA ALA A 680 1.37 29.12 -2.66
C ALA A 680 1.33 28.08 -3.80
N GLY A 681 2.04 26.96 -3.65
CA GLY A 681 2.03 25.88 -4.62
C GLY A 681 0.72 25.10 -4.65
N PHE A 682 0.14 24.78 -3.48
CA PHE A 682 -1.20 24.21 -3.39
C PHE A 682 -2.26 25.18 -3.94
N ALA A 683 -2.17 26.47 -3.61
CA ALA A 683 -3.08 27.49 -4.14
C ALA A 683 -3.04 27.57 -5.67
N ALA A 684 -1.86 27.50 -6.28
CA ALA A 684 -1.71 27.50 -7.74
C ALA A 684 -2.40 26.31 -8.45
N ARG A 685 -2.73 25.24 -7.70
CA ARG A 685 -3.42 24.03 -8.18
C ARG A 685 -4.86 23.91 -7.67
N GLY A 686 -5.44 25.01 -7.18
CA GLY A 686 -6.85 25.07 -6.75
C GLY A 686 -7.09 24.58 -5.31
N MET A 687 -6.03 24.29 -4.56
CA MET A 687 -6.07 23.83 -3.16
C MET A 687 -5.62 24.93 -2.19
N GLY A 688 -5.97 26.19 -2.45
CA GLY A 688 -5.70 27.34 -1.60
C GLY A 688 -6.65 27.48 -0.40
N ALA A 689 -6.56 28.59 0.31
CA ALA A 689 -7.47 28.90 1.41
C ALA A 689 -8.89 29.11 0.87
N GLY A 690 -9.89 28.45 1.44
CA GLY A 690 -11.26 28.45 0.90
C GLY A 690 -11.62 27.22 0.07
N ALA A 691 -10.63 26.38 -0.31
CA ALA A 691 -10.90 25.13 -1.01
C ALA A 691 -11.68 24.16 -0.10
N ILE A 692 -12.65 23.44 -0.66
CA ILE A 692 -13.50 22.47 0.06
C ILE A 692 -13.37 21.12 -0.64
N PRO A 693 -13.01 20.04 0.09
CA PRO A 693 -12.99 18.71 -0.49
C PRO A 693 -14.41 18.17 -0.72
N PRO A 694 -14.56 17.14 -1.56
CA PRO A 694 -15.76 16.31 -1.56
C PRO A 694 -16.09 15.79 -0.14
N PRO A 695 -17.34 15.34 0.10
CA PRO A 695 -17.64 14.53 1.28
C PRO A 695 -16.62 13.39 1.45
N ARG A 696 -16.20 13.11 2.70
CA ARG A 696 -15.08 12.19 3.02
C ARG A 696 -15.17 10.86 2.27
N HIS A 697 -16.35 10.25 2.26
CA HIS A 697 -16.59 8.94 1.66
C HIS A 697 -17.08 9.00 0.20
N SER A 698 -16.88 10.12 -0.49
CA SER A 698 -17.29 10.26 -1.90
C SER A 698 -16.38 9.44 -2.84
N PHE A 699 -16.92 8.46 -3.57
CA PHE A 699 -16.28 7.80 -4.71
C PHE A 699 -16.25 8.63 -5.99
N GLY A 700 -17.35 9.31 -6.34
CA GLY A 700 -17.40 10.18 -7.53
C GLY A 700 -16.70 11.53 -7.34
N LEU A 701 -16.23 11.80 -6.11
CA LEU A 701 -15.51 13.01 -5.71
C LEU A 701 -16.24 14.30 -6.13
N ARG A 702 -17.57 14.30 -5.99
CA ARG A 702 -18.46 15.42 -6.36
C ARG A 702 -18.48 16.47 -5.25
N GLY A 703 -18.74 17.72 -5.64
CA GLY A 703 -18.89 18.83 -4.68
C GLY A 703 -17.58 19.51 -4.27
N THR A 704 -16.47 19.20 -4.92
CA THR A 704 -15.18 19.90 -4.76
C THR A 704 -15.33 21.38 -5.09
N VAL A 705 -14.80 22.25 -4.23
CA VAL A 705 -14.71 23.70 -4.49
C VAL A 705 -13.25 24.09 -4.52
N GLU A 706 -12.81 24.66 -5.63
CA GLU A 706 -11.45 25.16 -5.78
C GLU A 706 -11.27 26.53 -5.13
N SER A 707 -10.07 26.78 -4.64
CA SER A 707 -9.62 28.13 -4.33
C SER A 707 -8.18 28.32 -4.77
N PHE A 708 -7.91 29.46 -5.41
CA PHE A 708 -6.56 29.86 -5.81
C PHE A 708 -5.96 30.91 -4.85
N ASP A 709 -6.64 31.17 -3.73
CA ASP A 709 -6.22 32.19 -2.76
C ASP A 709 -5.04 31.68 -1.91
N ASP A 710 -3.88 32.32 -2.06
CA ASP A 710 -2.72 32.17 -1.19
C ASP A 710 -2.87 33.03 0.08
N ALA A 711 -3.96 32.82 0.81
CA ALA A 711 -4.28 33.53 2.04
C ALA A 711 -4.01 32.66 3.28
N GLU A 712 -3.67 33.30 4.40
CA GLU A 712 -3.49 32.62 5.68
C GLU A 712 -4.85 32.23 6.31
N ARG A 713 -5.90 33.00 6.02
CA ARG A 713 -7.20 32.94 6.69
C ARG A 713 -8.31 32.93 5.65
N ALA A 714 -9.27 32.02 5.81
CA ALA A 714 -10.46 31.94 4.97
C ALA A 714 -11.63 31.35 5.77
N LEU A 715 -12.84 31.74 5.41
CA LEU A 715 -14.09 31.35 6.07
C LEU A 715 -15.10 31.02 4.97
N THR A 716 -15.85 29.93 5.13
CA THR A 716 -16.86 29.51 4.16
C THR A 716 -18.18 29.13 4.85
N VAL A 717 -19.32 29.45 4.23
CA VAL A 717 -20.65 28.95 4.64
C VAL A 717 -20.95 27.65 3.88
N ILE A 718 -20.84 26.52 4.56
CA ILE A 718 -20.95 25.19 3.93
C ILE A 718 -22.39 24.68 3.81
N SER A 719 -23.31 25.16 4.64
CA SER A 719 -24.74 24.85 4.53
C SER A 719 -25.63 25.91 5.16
N THR A 720 -26.88 25.96 4.70
CA THR A 720 -27.93 26.90 5.09
C THR A 720 -29.27 26.19 4.97
N LYS A 721 -30.06 26.17 6.04
CA LYS A 721 -31.43 25.63 6.03
C LYS A 721 -32.35 26.41 6.97
N LEU A 722 -33.65 26.37 6.70
CA LEU A 722 -34.67 26.80 7.65
C LEU A 722 -35.22 25.58 8.37
N GLU A 723 -35.47 25.73 9.67
CA GLU A 723 -36.15 24.73 10.48
C GLU A 723 -37.32 25.39 11.20
N GLU A 724 -38.46 24.72 11.16
CA GLU A 724 -39.60 25.00 12.04
C GLU A 724 -39.21 24.64 13.49
N VAL A 725 -39.40 25.58 14.42
CA VAL A 725 -39.15 25.35 15.85
C VAL A 725 -40.46 25.11 16.59
N SER A 726 -41.50 25.86 16.20
CA SER A 726 -42.86 25.66 16.67
C SER A 726 -43.84 26.30 15.69
N GLY A 727 -44.69 25.48 15.13
CA GLY A 727 -45.76 25.85 14.21
C GLY A 727 -47.11 25.26 14.61
N ALA A 728 -48.13 25.54 13.80
CA ALA A 728 -49.50 25.13 14.08
C ALA A 728 -49.81 23.69 13.63
N ASP A 729 -49.08 23.18 12.64
CA ASP A 729 -49.24 21.87 12.00
C ASP A 729 -48.04 20.92 12.19
N GLY A 730 -46.84 21.47 12.41
CA GLY A 730 -45.64 20.70 12.77
C GLY A 730 -45.12 19.82 11.63
N ASP A 731 -45.26 20.27 10.38
CA ASP A 731 -44.91 19.51 9.19
C ASP A 731 -43.42 19.65 8.80
N GLY A 732 -42.67 20.51 9.51
CA GLY A 732 -41.24 20.74 9.32
C GLY A 732 -40.92 21.77 8.23
N VAL A 733 -41.93 22.33 7.57
CA VAL A 733 -41.82 23.52 6.73
C VAL A 733 -42.05 24.74 7.62
N LEU A 734 -41.37 25.85 7.32
CA LEU A 734 -41.54 27.07 8.11
C LEU A 734 -42.54 27.99 7.42
N ASP A 735 -43.63 28.31 8.11
CA ASP A 735 -44.72 29.10 7.53
C ASP A 735 -44.94 30.45 8.21
N ARG A 736 -45.86 31.23 7.64
CA ARG A 736 -46.13 32.59 8.06
C ARG A 736 -46.94 32.58 9.36
N GLY A 737 -46.31 33.08 10.42
CA GLY A 737 -46.91 33.13 11.76
C GLY A 737 -46.28 32.10 12.69
N GLU A 738 -45.44 31.24 12.16
CA GLU A 738 -44.67 30.26 12.90
C GLU A 738 -43.32 30.80 13.35
N VAL A 739 -42.72 30.10 14.29
CA VAL A 739 -41.40 30.42 14.81
C VAL A 739 -40.39 29.47 14.18
N GLY A 740 -39.45 30.04 13.44
CA GLY A 740 -38.39 29.31 12.78
C GLY A 740 -37.01 29.70 13.25
N ARG A 741 -36.04 28.90 12.82
CA ARG A 741 -34.62 29.25 12.90
C ARG A 741 -33.95 29.00 11.56
N LEU A 742 -33.16 29.98 11.14
CA LEU A 742 -32.13 29.78 10.14
C LEU A 742 -30.94 29.09 10.78
N VAL A 743 -30.53 27.97 10.20
CA VAL A 743 -29.38 27.18 10.61
C VAL A 743 -28.33 27.30 9.51
N ALA A 744 -27.18 27.86 9.84
CA ALA A 744 -26.05 27.98 8.93
C ALA A 744 -24.81 27.33 9.53
N THR A 745 -24.14 26.46 8.76
CA THR A 745 -22.86 25.90 9.18
C THR A 745 -21.73 26.65 8.49
N VAL A 746 -20.79 27.13 9.28
CA VAL A 746 -19.58 27.82 8.84
C VAL A 746 -18.35 26.96 9.10
N ARG A 747 -17.34 27.06 8.23
CA ARG A 747 -16.08 26.34 8.33
C ARG A 747 -14.90 27.28 8.20
N ASN A 748 -13.90 27.14 9.05
CA ASN A 748 -12.60 27.76 8.83
C ASN A 748 -11.85 26.98 7.74
N THR A 749 -11.74 27.59 6.57
CA THR A 749 -11.11 27.01 5.37
C THR A 749 -9.71 27.59 5.12
N GLY A 750 -9.17 28.34 6.09
CA GLY A 750 -7.79 28.83 6.10
C GLY A 750 -6.87 28.02 7.03
N PHE A 751 -5.64 28.52 7.20
CA PHE A 751 -4.55 27.83 7.89
C PHE A 751 -4.23 28.39 9.28
N SER A 752 -4.96 29.42 9.72
CA SER A 752 -4.84 30.04 11.03
C SER A 752 -6.19 30.07 11.75
N PRO A 753 -6.21 30.08 13.09
CA PRO A 753 -7.44 30.25 13.84
C PRO A 753 -8.19 31.54 13.46
N LEU A 754 -9.52 31.45 13.43
CA LEU A 754 -10.43 32.58 13.30
C LEU A 754 -11.07 32.87 14.64
N SER A 755 -11.08 34.13 15.05
CA SER A 755 -11.75 34.65 16.24
C SER A 755 -12.85 35.62 15.84
N HIS A 756 -13.84 35.75 16.73
CA HIS A 756 -15.01 36.59 16.51
C HIS A 756 -15.78 36.23 15.24
N VAL A 757 -15.99 34.92 15.04
CA VAL A 757 -16.77 34.40 13.91
C VAL A 757 -18.26 34.52 14.23
N SER A 758 -19.00 35.17 13.33
CA SER A 758 -20.46 35.35 13.41
C SER A 758 -21.08 35.20 12.03
N ILE A 759 -22.36 34.81 11.98
CA ILE A 759 -23.21 34.97 10.80
C ILE A 759 -24.02 36.27 10.90
N VAL A 760 -24.25 36.91 9.77
CA VAL A 760 -25.08 38.11 9.61
C VAL A 760 -26.05 37.90 8.46
N VAL A 761 -27.33 38.21 8.71
CA VAL A 761 -28.41 38.14 7.73
C VAL A 761 -29.16 39.46 7.77
N LEU A 762 -29.34 40.09 6.62
CA LEU A 762 -30.09 41.34 6.53
C LEU A 762 -31.58 41.04 6.38
N PRO A 763 -32.46 41.73 7.13
CA PRO A 763 -33.90 41.50 7.02
C PRO A 763 -34.41 41.98 5.65
N GLN A 764 -35.29 41.20 5.03
CA GLN A 764 -36.00 41.59 3.81
C GLN A 764 -37.46 41.93 4.16
N PHE A 765 -37.77 43.22 4.19
CA PHE A 765 -39.12 43.70 4.53
C PHE A 765 -40.20 43.04 3.66
N GLY A 766 -41.24 42.51 4.30
CA GLY A 766 -42.34 41.80 3.64
C GLY A 766 -42.04 40.36 3.23
N ARG A 767 -40.81 39.86 3.42
CA ARG A 767 -40.41 38.47 3.13
C ARG A 767 -40.14 37.68 4.40
N TYR A 768 -39.23 38.15 5.25
CA TYR A 768 -38.92 37.54 6.54
C TYR A 768 -38.44 38.59 7.56
N ALA A 769 -38.60 38.27 8.83
CA ALA A 769 -38.15 39.08 9.96
C ALA A 769 -37.17 38.29 10.84
N LEU A 770 -36.28 39.00 11.53
CA LEU A 770 -35.23 38.43 12.38
C LEU A 770 -35.44 38.90 13.83
N PRO A 771 -36.33 38.26 14.61
CA PRO A 771 -36.71 38.73 15.94
C PRO A 771 -35.55 38.71 16.96
N GLY A 772 -34.53 37.88 16.72
CA GLY A 772 -33.32 37.81 17.55
C GLY A 772 -32.22 38.82 17.20
N GLY A 773 -32.46 39.70 16.22
CA GLY A 773 -31.42 40.57 15.64
C GLY A 773 -30.80 39.96 14.38
N ILE A 774 -29.90 40.73 13.75
CA ILE A 774 -29.35 40.40 12.42
C ILE A 774 -28.11 39.52 12.44
N ALA A 775 -27.56 39.23 13.63
CA ALA A 775 -26.28 38.54 13.78
C ALA A 775 -26.37 37.47 14.87
N ALA A 776 -25.69 36.35 14.66
CA ALA A 776 -25.54 35.31 15.68
C ALA A 776 -24.16 34.69 15.65
N GLY A 777 -23.74 34.21 16.82
CA GLY A 777 -22.40 33.71 17.07
C GLY A 777 -21.50 34.74 17.74
N ASP A 778 -20.32 34.27 18.10
CA ASP A 778 -19.07 34.97 18.46
C ASP A 778 -18.13 33.85 18.88
N VAL A 779 -17.74 33.04 17.90
CA VAL A 779 -17.01 31.79 18.15
C VAL A 779 -15.58 31.89 17.62
N THR A 780 -14.71 31.08 18.21
CA THR A 780 -13.39 30.79 17.65
C THR A 780 -13.47 29.50 16.85
N LEU A 781 -12.85 29.47 15.68
CA LEU A 781 -12.71 28.29 14.82
C LEU A 781 -11.25 27.98 14.56
N GLN A 782 -10.81 26.77 14.92
CA GLN A 782 -9.53 26.23 14.47
C GLN A 782 -9.58 25.90 12.97
N PRO A 783 -8.44 25.83 12.26
CA PRO A 783 -8.40 25.36 10.88
C PRO A 783 -9.15 24.03 10.70
N GLY A 784 -9.98 23.93 9.65
CA GLY A 784 -10.81 22.75 9.37
C GLY A 784 -12.07 22.62 10.24
N GLU A 785 -12.19 23.40 11.32
CA GLU A 785 -13.31 23.30 12.24
C GLU A 785 -14.61 23.88 11.67
N GLU A 786 -15.70 23.17 11.91
CA GLU A 786 -17.06 23.58 11.57
C GLU A 786 -17.86 23.99 12.81
N ARG A 787 -18.71 25.00 12.66
CA ARG A 787 -19.72 25.37 13.65
C ARG A 787 -21.04 25.69 12.99
N THR A 788 -22.11 25.16 13.57
CA THR A 788 -23.47 25.54 13.25
C THR A 788 -23.88 26.73 14.12
N LEU A 789 -24.28 27.81 13.46
CA LEU A 789 -24.80 29.03 14.07
C LEU A 789 -26.25 29.19 13.67
N THR A 790 -27.08 29.67 14.59
CA THR A 790 -28.52 29.77 14.38
C THR A 790 -29.03 31.18 14.65
N LEU A 791 -29.98 31.60 13.81
CA LEU A 791 -30.66 32.89 13.91
C LEU A 791 -32.17 32.64 13.94
N PRO A 792 -32.91 33.16 14.94
CA PRO A 792 -34.36 33.18 14.89
C PRO A 792 -34.84 33.90 13.63
N LEU A 793 -35.74 33.26 12.87
CA LEU A 793 -36.29 33.80 11.63
C LEU A 793 -37.77 33.47 11.55
N ASN A 794 -38.59 34.49 11.27
CA ASN A 794 -40.01 34.31 11.03
C ASN A 794 -40.32 34.69 9.59
N VAL A 795 -41.12 33.86 8.90
CA VAL A 795 -41.62 34.16 7.57
C VAL A 795 -42.66 35.29 7.67
N ALA A 796 -42.50 36.33 6.85
CA ALA A 796 -43.37 37.50 6.85
C ALA A 796 -44.21 37.62 5.57
N THR A 797 -43.82 36.92 4.49
CA THR A 797 -44.57 36.90 3.24
C THR A 797 -45.95 36.29 3.43
N SER A 798 -46.96 36.93 2.86
CA SER A 798 -48.34 36.42 2.81
C SER A 798 -48.62 35.61 1.56
N THR A 799 -47.60 35.37 0.73
CA THR A 799 -47.76 34.54 -0.47
C THR A 799 -47.97 33.09 -0.03
N PRO A 800 -49.04 32.42 -0.49
CA PRO A 800 -49.38 31.08 -0.04
C PRO A 800 -48.34 30.00 -0.28
N SER A 801 -47.36 30.20 -1.18
CA SER A 801 -46.09 29.45 -1.29
C SER A 801 -45.04 30.38 -1.88
N ALA A 802 -43.86 30.46 -1.26
CA ALA A 802 -42.84 31.41 -1.65
C ALA A 802 -41.42 30.84 -1.57
N THR A 803 -40.56 31.23 -2.50
CA THR A 803 -39.11 31.02 -2.38
C THR A 803 -38.46 32.26 -1.78
N LEU A 804 -37.86 32.10 -0.60
CA LEU A 804 -37.03 33.10 0.06
C LEU A 804 -35.57 32.93 -0.39
N ALA A 805 -34.98 33.98 -0.95
CA ALA A 805 -33.53 34.06 -1.18
C ALA A 805 -32.89 34.66 0.08
N ILE A 806 -32.29 33.80 0.91
CA ILE A 806 -31.66 34.21 2.17
C ILE A 806 -30.15 34.30 1.92
N ASP A 807 -29.59 35.51 2.03
CA ASP A 807 -28.15 35.77 1.97
C ASP A 807 -27.55 35.70 3.38
N VAL A 808 -26.73 34.69 3.62
CA VAL A 808 -26.02 34.48 4.89
C VAL A 808 -24.58 34.93 4.72
N GLN A 809 -24.22 36.03 5.37
CA GLN A 809 -22.85 36.52 5.45
C GLN A 809 -22.17 35.89 6.66
N ALA A 810 -20.96 35.37 6.51
CA ALA A 810 -20.14 34.95 7.64
C ALA A 810 -18.90 35.85 7.74
N LEU A 811 -18.60 36.31 8.94
CA LEU A 811 -17.60 37.33 9.23
C LEU A 811 -16.71 36.86 10.38
N ALA A 812 -15.39 37.01 10.23
CA ALA A 812 -14.42 36.91 11.30
C ALA A 812 -13.79 38.29 11.51
N LEU A 813 -14.06 38.93 12.66
CA LEU A 813 -13.72 40.34 12.91
C LEU A 813 -12.29 40.60 13.40
N GLN A 814 -11.41 39.59 13.35
CA GLN A 814 -9.98 39.76 13.57
C GLN A 814 -9.29 40.51 12.43
N PHE A 815 -8.14 41.17 12.65
CA PHE A 815 -7.44 41.91 11.58
C PHE A 815 -6.34 41.06 10.91
N PRO A 816 -6.27 40.96 9.57
CA PRO A 816 -7.27 41.44 8.60
C PRO A 816 -8.58 40.64 8.67
N PRO A 817 -9.75 41.29 8.48
CA PRO A 817 -11.05 40.64 8.57
C PRO A 817 -11.26 39.69 7.39
N VAL A 818 -12.00 38.62 7.64
CA VAL A 818 -12.41 37.65 6.61
C VAL A 818 -13.92 37.65 6.54
N ALA A 819 -14.44 37.73 5.32
CA ALA A 819 -15.88 37.74 5.05
C ALA A 819 -16.18 36.81 3.87
N THR A 820 -17.32 36.13 3.95
CA THR A 820 -17.88 35.31 2.87
C THR A 820 -19.39 35.43 2.91
N HIS A 821 -20.08 35.03 1.85
CA HIS A 821 -21.52 34.95 1.89
C HIS A 821 -22.05 33.82 1.00
N ARG A 822 -23.26 33.37 1.31
CA ARG A 822 -23.98 32.37 0.52
C ARG A 822 -25.45 32.73 0.48
N GLU A 823 -25.96 32.94 -0.72
CA GLU A 823 -27.40 33.04 -0.95
C GLU A 823 -27.99 31.64 -1.14
N THR A 824 -29.14 31.37 -0.50
CA THR A 824 -29.81 30.08 -0.63
C THR A 824 -31.31 30.27 -0.83
N PRO A 825 -31.88 29.73 -1.93
CA PRO A 825 -33.32 29.74 -2.15
C PRO A 825 -33.97 28.65 -1.28
N ILE A 826 -34.94 29.04 -0.44
CA ILE A 826 -35.68 28.13 0.45
C ILE A 826 -37.18 28.35 0.25
N VAL A 827 -37.93 27.27 0.03
CA VAL A 827 -39.38 27.32 -0.13
C VAL A 827 -40.04 27.32 1.25
N VAL A 828 -41.03 28.19 1.45
CA VAL A 828 -41.78 28.41 2.71
C VAL A 828 -43.28 28.60 2.41
N ASN A 829 -44.12 28.59 3.45
CA ASN A 829 -45.58 28.64 3.34
C ASN A 829 -46.06 27.46 2.49
N TYR A 830 -45.82 26.21 2.86
CA TYR A 830 -46.40 25.11 2.08
C TYR A 830 -46.55 23.84 2.90
N ASP A 831 -47.66 23.16 2.65
CA ASP A 831 -47.97 21.88 3.29
C ASP A 831 -47.68 20.73 2.33
N LEU A 832 -47.19 19.62 2.87
CA LEU A 832 -47.16 18.35 2.15
C LEU A 832 -48.42 17.53 2.43
N VAL A 833 -49.39 17.58 1.52
CA VAL A 833 -50.64 16.82 1.65
C VAL A 833 -50.61 15.59 0.73
N ARG A 834 -50.87 14.41 1.30
CA ARG A 834 -51.13 13.18 0.52
C ARG A 834 -52.53 13.21 -0.09
N ASP A 835 -52.64 13.77 -1.29
CA ASP A 835 -53.92 13.93 -2.01
C ASP A 835 -53.91 13.45 -3.48
N SER A 836 -52.74 13.05 -4.00
CA SER A 836 -52.56 12.66 -5.40
C SER A 836 -52.23 11.17 -5.59
N GLY A 837 -52.70 10.63 -6.71
CA GLY A 837 -52.25 9.35 -7.26
C GLY A 837 -51.00 9.49 -8.14
N THR A 838 -50.53 10.71 -8.39
CA THR A 838 -49.39 11.03 -9.25
C THR A 838 -48.28 11.74 -8.48
N ASP A 839 -47.07 11.19 -8.53
CA ASP A 839 -45.85 11.92 -8.17
C ASP A 839 -45.35 12.69 -9.40
N ALA A 840 -45.42 14.02 -9.32
CA ALA A 840 -44.94 14.94 -10.35
C ALA A 840 -43.63 15.66 -9.97
N LEU A 841 -42.97 15.24 -8.88
CA LEU A 841 -41.60 15.62 -8.53
C LEU A 841 -41.38 17.11 -8.22
N ALA A 842 -42.43 17.82 -7.80
CA ALA A 842 -42.43 19.28 -7.69
C ALA A 842 -41.45 19.85 -6.63
N ALA A 843 -41.14 19.12 -5.55
CA ALA A 843 -40.23 19.59 -4.49
C ALA A 843 -39.25 18.51 -4.01
N ALA A 844 -38.15 18.90 -3.36
CA ALA A 844 -37.21 17.93 -2.76
C ALA A 844 -37.85 17.21 -1.56
N SER A 845 -38.63 17.94 -0.77
CA SER A 845 -39.35 17.43 0.41
C SER A 845 -40.41 16.37 0.08
N THR A 846 -40.98 16.38 -1.14
CA THR A 846 -41.89 15.31 -1.58
C THR A 846 -41.18 13.97 -1.80
N PHE A 847 -39.88 13.95 -2.08
CA PHE A 847 -39.15 12.68 -2.26
C PHE A 847 -39.05 11.91 -0.95
N ASP A 848 -38.53 12.56 0.10
CA ASP A 848 -38.35 11.95 1.42
C ASP A 848 -39.69 11.54 2.06
N ALA A 849 -40.77 12.26 1.74
CA ALA A 849 -42.13 11.95 2.21
C ALA A 849 -42.80 10.78 1.46
N ASN A 850 -42.45 10.56 0.19
CA ASN A 850 -43.16 9.62 -0.69
C ASN A 850 -42.44 8.29 -0.91
N TRP A 851 -41.11 8.29 -0.84
CA TRP A 851 -40.26 7.17 -1.24
C TRP A 851 -39.37 6.69 -0.10
N THR A 852 -39.29 5.38 0.06
CA THR A 852 -38.30 4.72 0.92
C THR A 852 -37.24 4.08 0.03
N ARG A 853 -35.98 4.39 0.30
CA ARG A 853 -34.83 3.76 -0.36
C ARG A 853 -34.67 2.33 0.15
N GLU A 854 -34.49 1.37 -0.74
CA GLU A 854 -34.32 -0.03 -0.37
C GLU A 854 -33.18 -0.70 -1.15
N PHE A 855 -32.24 -1.29 -0.41
CA PHE A 855 -31.12 -2.06 -0.94
C PHE A 855 -31.42 -3.56 -0.87
N THR A 856 -31.22 -4.27 -1.97
CA THR A 856 -31.59 -5.69 -2.12
C THR A 856 -30.48 -6.65 -1.73
N ASP A 857 -29.22 -6.24 -1.77
CA ASP A 857 -28.04 -7.05 -1.42
C ASP A 857 -26.93 -6.19 -0.78
N PRO A 858 -26.62 -6.36 0.52
CA PRO A 858 -25.56 -5.62 1.20
C PRO A 858 -24.13 -5.89 0.69
N SER A 859 -23.92 -6.96 -0.08
CA SER A 859 -22.59 -7.51 -0.39
C SER A 859 -22.05 -7.18 -1.79
N ASN A 860 -22.86 -6.58 -2.66
CA ASN A 860 -22.54 -6.38 -4.09
C ASN A 860 -22.72 -4.93 -4.56
N HIS A 861 -22.62 -3.98 -3.63
CA HIS A 861 -22.85 -2.57 -3.89
C HIS A 861 -21.80 -1.98 -4.84
N GLY A 862 -22.23 -1.35 -5.93
CA GLY A 862 -21.50 -0.25 -6.58
C GLY A 862 -20.34 -0.62 -7.48
N CYS A 863 -19.65 -1.72 -7.25
CA CYS A 863 -18.28 -1.82 -7.75
C CYS A 863 -18.20 -2.69 -9.02
N ALA A 864 -17.42 -2.24 -10.00
CA ALA A 864 -16.94 -3.11 -11.06
C ALA A 864 -16.22 -4.30 -10.40
N ARG A 865 -16.47 -5.51 -10.91
CA ARG A 865 -16.12 -6.84 -10.36
C ARG A 865 -14.65 -7.07 -9.91
N GLY A 866 -13.77 -6.08 -9.95
CA GLY A 866 -12.36 -6.19 -9.57
C GLY A 866 -11.78 -5.06 -8.70
N MET A 867 -12.55 -4.05 -8.26
CA MET A 867 -11.99 -2.91 -7.49
C MET A 867 -12.34 -2.87 -6.00
N CYS A 868 -13.18 -3.80 -5.50
CA CYS A 868 -13.45 -3.91 -4.06
C CYS A 868 -13.54 -5.37 -3.66
N SER A 869 -12.52 -5.86 -2.95
CA SER A 869 -12.59 -7.13 -2.23
C SER A 869 -13.03 -6.87 -0.78
N ALA A 870 -14.07 -7.62 -0.38
CA ALA A 870 -14.23 -8.26 0.92
C ALA A 870 -14.58 -7.47 2.21
N ASP A 871 -14.94 -6.18 2.21
CA ASP A 871 -15.48 -5.57 3.45
C ASP A 871 -17.00 -5.36 3.42
N THR A 872 -17.71 -6.14 4.23
CA THR A 872 -19.18 -6.13 4.40
C THR A 872 -19.62 -5.35 5.65
N THR A 873 -18.69 -4.67 6.34
CA THR A 873 -18.95 -4.07 7.66
C THR A 873 -19.36 -2.60 7.63
N VAL A 874 -19.42 -1.94 6.46
CA VAL A 874 -19.79 -0.51 6.34
C VAL A 874 -21.03 -0.28 5.46
N PRO A 875 -22.27 -0.66 5.87
CA PRO A 875 -23.46 -0.50 5.05
C PRO A 875 -24.04 0.93 4.97
N GLY A 876 -23.53 1.90 5.73
CA GLY A 876 -24.16 3.21 5.89
C GLY A 876 -23.61 4.35 5.02
N ALA A 877 -22.29 4.39 4.78
CA ALA A 877 -21.62 5.54 4.19
C ALA A 877 -21.69 5.61 2.64
N TYR A 878 -22.02 4.48 2.01
CA TYR A 878 -22.07 4.34 0.55
C TYR A 878 -23.49 4.46 -0.03
N ALA A 879 -24.51 4.49 0.83
CA ALA A 879 -25.92 4.51 0.43
C ALA A 879 -26.24 5.72 -0.44
N ASP A 880 -25.79 6.92 -0.06
CA ASP A 880 -26.09 8.17 -0.79
C ASP A 880 -25.45 8.27 -2.19
N MET A 881 -24.46 7.42 -2.47
CA MET A 881 -23.67 7.41 -3.69
C MET A 881 -24.22 6.49 -4.77
N LEU A 882 -24.90 5.42 -4.36
CA LEU A 882 -25.47 4.37 -5.21
C LEU A 882 -27.00 4.42 -5.19
N ASP A 883 -27.54 5.56 -4.76
CA ASP A 883 -28.97 5.76 -4.58
C ASP A 883 -29.62 6.51 -5.74
N TRP A 884 -30.95 6.45 -5.74
CA TRP A 884 -31.79 7.29 -6.57
C TRP A 884 -31.64 8.75 -6.17
N GLN A 885 -31.21 9.59 -7.12
CA GLN A 885 -30.99 11.01 -6.90
C GLN A 885 -32.01 11.86 -7.66
N ARG A 886 -32.42 12.97 -7.05
CA ARG A 886 -33.24 13.98 -7.74
C ARG A 886 -32.33 14.90 -8.54
N VAL A 887 -32.40 14.79 -9.87
CA VAL A 887 -31.56 15.55 -10.81
C VAL A 887 -32.41 16.20 -11.91
N THR A 888 -31.82 17.12 -12.66
CA THR A 888 -32.37 17.54 -13.96
C THR A 888 -31.87 16.58 -15.03
N HIS A 889 -32.76 15.77 -15.62
CA HIS A 889 -32.46 14.82 -16.69
C HIS A 889 -33.27 15.19 -17.93
N LEU A 890 -32.61 15.36 -19.08
CA LEU A 890 -33.28 15.73 -20.35
C LEU A 890 -34.30 16.88 -20.21
N GLY A 891 -33.98 17.89 -19.40
CA GLY A 891 -34.82 19.08 -19.18
C GLY A 891 -36.00 18.92 -18.20
N GLU A 892 -36.20 17.73 -17.61
CA GLU A 892 -37.20 17.48 -16.57
C GLU A 892 -36.54 17.19 -15.21
N THR A 893 -37.24 17.45 -14.12
CA THR A 893 -36.83 16.91 -12.81
C THR A 893 -37.12 15.41 -12.81
N ALA A 894 -36.17 14.59 -12.37
CA ALA A 894 -36.32 13.15 -12.35
C ALA A 894 -35.61 12.52 -11.15
N TYR A 895 -36.13 11.39 -10.67
CA TYR A 895 -35.34 10.45 -9.89
C TYR A 895 -34.50 9.63 -10.86
N ARG A 896 -33.19 9.73 -10.77
CA ARG A 896 -32.26 9.02 -11.61
C ARG A 896 -31.38 8.13 -10.76
N ILE A 897 -31.31 6.86 -11.14
CA ILE A 897 -30.24 5.95 -10.77
C ILE A 897 -29.39 5.70 -12.01
N GLY A 898 -28.09 5.61 -11.84
CA GLY A 898 -27.14 5.34 -12.92
C GLY A 898 -25.89 6.17 -12.78
N ASP A 899 -24.75 5.51 -12.92
CA ASP A 899 -23.44 6.11 -13.03
C ASP A 899 -22.74 5.41 -14.22
N GLU A 900 -21.94 6.16 -14.95
CA GLU A 900 -21.30 5.78 -16.22
C GLU A 900 -20.47 4.49 -16.09
N ARG A 901 -20.08 4.09 -14.86
CA ARG A 901 -19.16 2.94 -14.63
C ARG A 901 -19.44 2.07 -13.40
N LEU A 902 -20.52 2.29 -12.65
CA LEU A 902 -20.80 1.54 -11.41
C LEU A 902 -21.80 0.39 -11.64
N THR A 903 -21.55 -0.75 -11.00
CA THR A 903 -22.58 -1.79 -10.87
C THR A 903 -23.63 -1.29 -9.89
N PHE A 904 -24.91 -1.30 -10.23
CA PHE A 904 -25.97 -0.94 -9.28
C PHE A 904 -27.03 -2.03 -9.18
N ASP A 905 -27.56 -2.22 -7.96
CA ASP A 905 -28.68 -3.11 -7.63
C ASP A 905 -29.46 -2.47 -6.47
N THR A 906 -30.43 -1.62 -6.82
CA THR A 906 -31.12 -0.74 -5.87
C THR A 906 -32.56 -0.48 -6.28
N GLY A 907 -33.41 -0.06 -5.34
CA GLY A 907 -34.74 0.40 -5.65
C GLY A 907 -35.28 1.48 -4.74
N ILE A 908 -36.26 2.22 -5.26
CA ILE A 908 -37.13 3.09 -4.47
C ILE A 908 -38.51 2.44 -4.33
N ALA A 909 -39.03 2.44 -3.12
CA ALA A 909 -40.32 1.86 -2.78
C ALA A 909 -41.31 2.92 -2.31
N THR A 910 -42.57 2.79 -2.68
CA THR A 910 -43.63 3.65 -2.15
C THR A 910 -43.92 3.30 -0.68
N ALA A 911 -44.54 4.24 0.04
CA ALA A 911 -45.29 3.90 1.24
C ALA A 911 -46.43 2.90 0.91
N ALA A 912 -46.91 2.19 1.93
CA ALA A 912 -48.03 1.26 1.77
C ALA A 912 -49.33 2.01 1.46
N PHE A 913 -50.11 1.51 0.50
CA PHE A 913 -51.42 2.06 0.13
C PHE A 913 -52.45 0.96 -0.07
N GLN A 914 -53.73 1.27 0.20
CA GLN A 914 -54.84 0.34 -0.05
C GLN A 914 -55.34 0.50 -1.48
N THR A 915 -55.75 -0.59 -2.13
CA THR A 915 -56.44 -0.56 -3.42
C THR A 915 -57.95 -0.49 -3.24
N LEU A 916 -58.65 0.00 -4.27
CA LEU A 916 -60.11 0.02 -4.29
C LEU A 916 -60.70 -1.42 -4.19
N PRO A 917 -61.90 -1.58 -3.59
CA PRO A 917 -62.58 -2.88 -3.53
C PRO A 917 -62.99 -3.44 -4.90
N ALA A 918 -63.05 -2.60 -5.93
CA ALA A 918 -63.33 -2.97 -7.32
C ALA A 918 -62.77 -1.91 -8.27
N GLY A 919 -62.41 -2.32 -9.50
CA GLY A 919 -61.88 -1.46 -10.55
C GLY A 919 -60.43 -1.78 -10.94
N PRO A 920 -59.98 -1.35 -12.13
CA PRO A 920 -58.61 -1.59 -12.58
C PRO A 920 -57.62 -0.77 -11.73
N VAL A 921 -56.52 -1.41 -11.32
CA VAL A 921 -55.36 -0.71 -10.78
C VAL A 921 -54.35 -0.59 -11.92
N SER A 922 -53.87 0.62 -12.19
CA SER A 922 -52.82 0.83 -13.20
C SER A 922 -51.68 1.70 -12.67
N ILE A 923 -50.48 1.39 -13.14
CA ILE A 923 -49.24 2.10 -12.81
C ILE A 923 -48.67 2.65 -14.11
N THR A 924 -48.55 3.97 -14.24
CA THR A 924 -47.94 4.62 -15.40
C THR A 924 -46.61 5.25 -14.99
N LEU A 925 -45.54 4.87 -15.67
CA LEU A 925 -44.19 5.42 -15.48
C LEU A 925 -43.86 6.34 -16.65
N ARG A 926 -43.51 7.60 -16.39
CA ARG A 926 -42.77 8.45 -17.33
C ARG A 926 -41.29 8.31 -17.00
N HIS A 927 -40.56 7.66 -17.89
CA HIS A 927 -39.18 7.29 -17.62
C HIS A 927 -38.31 7.29 -18.88
N ASP A 928 -37.01 7.35 -18.68
CA ASP A 928 -35.96 7.17 -19.65
C ASP A 928 -34.96 6.17 -19.05
N TYR A 929 -34.49 5.20 -19.83
CA TYR A 929 -33.58 4.18 -19.38
C TYR A 929 -32.66 3.75 -20.50
N ASP A 930 -31.43 3.43 -20.13
CA ASP A 930 -30.54 2.65 -20.96
C ASP A 930 -30.01 1.48 -20.15
N PHE A 931 -30.27 0.29 -20.65
CA PHE A 931 -29.77 -0.98 -20.14
C PHE A 931 -29.16 -1.81 -21.28
N THR A 932 -28.77 -1.17 -22.39
CA THR A 932 -28.06 -1.83 -23.49
C THR A 932 -26.64 -2.19 -23.09
N ARG A 933 -26.12 -3.25 -23.70
CA ARG A 933 -24.69 -3.56 -23.73
C ARG A 933 -24.20 -3.34 -25.14
N ASN A 934 -23.08 -2.65 -25.31
CA ASN A 934 -22.34 -2.68 -26.56
C ASN A 934 -21.07 -3.55 -26.41
N GLN A 935 -20.95 -4.49 -27.35
CA GLN A 935 -19.85 -5.42 -27.63
C GLN A 935 -19.65 -6.71 -26.78
N PRO A 936 -19.54 -7.88 -27.47
CA PRO A 936 -18.96 -9.09 -26.91
C PRO A 936 -17.45 -8.95 -26.76
N SER A 937 -16.92 -9.17 -25.55
CA SER A 937 -15.52 -9.54 -25.40
C SER A 937 -15.37 -11.02 -25.77
N PRO A 938 -14.38 -11.42 -26.59
CA PRO A 938 -14.12 -12.83 -26.87
C PRO A 938 -13.65 -13.62 -25.63
N THR A 939 -13.31 -12.97 -24.51
CA THR A 939 -12.73 -13.59 -23.31
C THR A 939 -13.65 -13.61 -22.08
N VAL A 940 -14.80 -12.92 -22.10
CA VAL A 940 -15.70 -12.86 -20.93
C VAL A 940 -17.05 -13.50 -21.25
N PRO A 941 -17.47 -14.56 -20.53
CA PRO A 941 -18.80 -15.15 -20.67
C PRO A 941 -19.89 -14.08 -20.57
N GLN A 942 -21.00 -14.24 -21.31
CA GLN A 942 -22.10 -13.27 -21.38
C GLN A 942 -22.54 -12.79 -19.98
N ILE A 943 -22.09 -11.61 -19.57
CA ILE A 943 -22.66 -10.89 -18.44
C ILE A 943 -24.10 -10.53 -18.81
N ALA A 944 -25.05 -10.87 -17.93
CA ALA A 944 -26.46 -10.57 -18.12
C ALA A 944 -26.66 -9.06 -18.33
N ASN A 945 -27.56 -8.68 -19.25
CA ASN A 945 -27.88 -7.28 -19.51
C ASN A 945 -28.42 -6.59 -18.24
N GLY A 946 -28.26 -5.27 -18.15
CA GLY A 946 -28.97 -4.45 -17.18
C GLY A 946 -30.50 -4.59 -17.32
N VAL A 947 -31.23 -4.32 -16.24
CA VAL A 947 -32.67 -4.46 -16.18
C VAL A 947 -33.29 -3.51 -15.15
N GLY A 948 -34.33 -2.80 -15.56
CA GLY A 948 -35.28 -2.15 -14.67
C GLY A 948 -36.50 -3.04 -14.45
N THR A 949 -36.94 -3.24 -13.21
CA THR A 949 -38.12 -4.07 -12.90
C THR A 949 -39.05 -3.36 -11.93
N VAL A 950 -40.35 -3.59 -12.11
CA VAL A 950 -41.36 -3.23 -11.12
C VAL A 950 -41.68 -4.45 -10.26
N GLN A 951 -41.61 -4.25 -8.95
CA GLN A 951 -41.86 -5.28 -7.94
C GLN A 951 -42.97 -4.82 -7.00
N ILE A 952 -43.61 -5.78 -6.35
CA ILE A 952 -44.79 -5.55 -5.52
C ILE A 952 -44.66 -6.30 -4.20
N GLU A 953 -45.11 -5.65 -3.14
CA GLU A 953 -45.36 -6.24 -1.82
C GLU A 953 -46.87 -6.27 -1.60
N VAL A 954 -47.42 -7.37 -1.10
CA VAL A 954 -48.86 -7.51 -0.84
C VAL A 954 -49.09 -7.88 0.61
N ASN A 955 -49.86 -7.06 1.33
CA ASN A 955 -50.23 -7.23 2.74
C ASN A 955 -49.04 -7.46 3.70
N GLY A 956 -47.91 -6.77 3.49
CA GLY A 956 -46.74 -6.93 4.35
C GLY A 956 -45.92 -8.20 4.08
N GLY A 957 -46.12 -8.85 2.93
CA GLY A 957 -45.32 -10.00 2.49
C GLY A 957 -43.91 -9.61 2.04
N GLY A 958 -43.17 -10.55 1.42
CA GLY A 958 -41.89 -10.25 0.79
C GLY A 958 -42.04 -9.64 -0.60
N TRP A 959 -41.00 -8.93 -1.07
CA TRP A 959 -40.92 -8.41 -2.43
C TRP A 959 -40.95 -9.53 -3.48
N MET A 960 -41.78 -9.35 -4.51
CA MET A 960 -41.83 -10.26 -5.66
C MET A 960 -41.98 -9.49 -6.98
N PRO A 961 -41.57 -10.07 -8.13
CA PRO A 961 -41.88 -9.48 -9.43
C PRO A 961 -43.38 -9.22 -9.58
N ILE A 962 -43.75 -8.08 -10.15
CA ILE A 962 -45.18 -7.73 -10.30
C ILE A 962 -45.90 -8.62 -11.33
N ALA A 963 -45.15 -9.35 -12.16
CA ALA A 963 -45.61 -10.21 -13.26
C ALA A 963 -46.88 -11.03 -12.99
N PRO A 964 -47.04 -11.74 -11.85
CA PRO A 964 -48.21 -12.56 -11.59
C PRO A 964 -49.52 -11.76 -11.48
N PHE A 965 -49.42 -10.46 -11.26
CA PHE A 965 -50.55 -9.54 -11.11
C PHE A 965 -50.83 -8.75 -12.39
N VAL A 966 -49.99 -8.81 -13.43
CA VAL A 966 -50.13 -7.98 -14.64
C VAL A 966 -51.10 -8.62 -15.65
N VAL A 967 -52.09 -7.84 -16.10
CA VAL A 967 -53.00 -8.17 -17.21
C VAL A 967 -52.45 -7.68 -18.54
N SER A 968 -51.85 -6.48 -18.55
CA SER A 968 -51.19 -5.90 -19.72
C SER A 968 -50.15 -4.86 -19.31
N GLY A 969 -49.20 -4.56 -20.20
CA GLY A 969 -48.13 -3.60 -19.97
C GLY A 969 -46.76 -4.23 -19.66
N GLN A 970 -45.70 -3.47 -19.94
CA GLN A 970 -44.32 -3.88 -19.65
C GLN A 970 -43.97 -3.52 -18.21
N TRP A 971 -43.45 -4.50 -17.46
CA TRP A 971 -43.02 -4.33 -16.07
C TRP A 971 -41.52 -4.62 -15.87
N GLN A 972 -40.85 -5.06 -16.93
CA GLN A 972 -39.42 -5.30 -17.01
C GLN A 972 -38.89 -4.55 -18.23
N PHE A 973 -37.82 -3.78 -18.05
CA PHE A 973 -37.24 -2.86 -19.03
C PHE A 973 -35.78 -3.26 -19.28
N THR A 974 -35.45 -3.51 -20.54
CA THR A 974 -34.11 -3.83 -21.02
C THR A 974 -33.83 -3.04 -22.30
N GLY A 975 -32.56 -2.85 -22.65
CA GLY A 975 -32.18 -2.02 -23.79
C GLY A 975 -32.38 -0.52 -23.52
N THR A 976 -32.52 0.29 -24.56
CA THR A 976 -32.61 1.76 -24.45
C THR A 976 -34.00 2.27 -24.80
N SER A 977 -34.50 3.26 -24.07
CA SER A 977 -35.74 3.97 -24.41
C SER A 977 -35.53 5.04 -25.48
N GLY A 978 -34.32 5.57 -25.63
CA GLY A 978 -34.00 6.66 -26.56
C GLY A 978 -34.63 8.01 -26.20
N GLY A 979 -34.84 8.27 -24.90
CA GLY A 979 -35.51 9.45 -24.36
C GLY A 979 -36.78 9.13 -23.57
N TRP A 980 -37.46 10.18 -23.09
CA TRP A 980 -38.67 10.08 -22.27
C TRP A 980 -39.80 9.30 -22.98
N ARG A 981 -40.29 8.25 -22.32
CA ARG A 981 -41.46 7.46 -22.74
C ARG A 981 -42.41 7.21 -21.57
N GLU A 982 -43.62 6.75 -21.89
CA GLU A 982 -44.63 6.36 -20.91
C GLU A 982 -45.03 4.89 -21.06
N ASP A 983 -44.88 4.12 -19.98
CA ASP A 983 -45.30 2.72 -19.92
C ASP A 983 -46.36 2.53 -18.83
N THR A 984 -47.47 1.90 -19.20
CA THR A 984 -48.60 1.63 -18.28
C THR A 984 -48.75 0.14 -18.04
N ILE A 985 -48.70 -0.25 -16.76
CA ILE A 985 -48.93 -1.60 -16.24
C ILE A 985 -50.34 -1.66 -15.69
N VAL A 986 -51.17 -2.58 -16.20
CA VAL A 986 -52.53 -2.81 -15.71
C VAL A 986 -52.55 -4.09 -14.91
N LEU A 987 -53.03 -4.03 -13.68
CA LEU A 987 -53.05 -5.16 -12.76
C LEU A 987 -54.42 -5.85 -12.70
N ASN A 988 -54.42 -7.14 -12.34
CA ASN A 988 -55.56 -8.04 -12.29
C ASN A 988 -56.40 -7.78 -11.03
N PRO A 989 -57.57 -7.11 -11.13
CA PRO A 989 -58.27 -6.60 -9.95
C PRO A 989 -58.62 -7.66 -8.90
N PRO A 990 -59.14 -8.87 -9.25
CA PRO A 990 -59.37 -9.94 -8.28
C PRO A 990 -58.18 -10.35 -7.42
N LEU A 991 -56.94 -10.16 -7.90
CA LEU A 991 -55.73 -10.56 -7.16
C LEU A 991 -55.24 -9.48 -6.19
N ILE A 992 -55.72 -8.24 -6.32
CA ILE A 992 -55.20 -7.09 -5.59
C ILE A 992 -56.27 -6.21 -4.94
N ALA A 993 -57.55 -6.37 -5.29
CA ALA A 993 -58.64 -5.53 -4.79
C ALA A 993 -58.78 -5.60 -3.26
N GLY A 994 -58.87 -4.44 -2.62
CA GLY A 994 -58.96 -4.30 -1.17
C GLY A 994 -57.71 -4.74 -0.39
N ARG A 995 -56.56 -4.94 -1.07
CA ARG A 995 -55.30 -5.32 -0.43
C ARG A 995 -54.44 -4.09 -0.17
N THR A 996 -53.53 -4.21 0.79
CA THR A 996 -52.47 -3.23 1.02
C THR A 996 -51.28 -3.57 0.15
N LEU A 997 -50.79 -2.61 -0.63
CA LEU A 997 -49.68 -2.78 -1.56
C LEU A 997 -48.52 -1.83 -1.24
N ARG A 998 -47.30 -2.26 -1.56
CA ARG A 998 -46.16 -1.38 -1.82
C ARG A 998 -45.61 -1.68 -3.20
N LEU A 999 -45.12 -0.66 -3.90
CA LEU A 999 -44.48 -0.81 -5.21
C LEU A 999 -43.00 -0.45 -5.10
N ARG A 1000 -42.14 -1.24 -5.73
CA ARG A 1000 -40.70 -0.97 -5.82
C ARG A 1000 -40.26 -0.87 -7.27
N LEU A 1001 -39.55 0.20 -7.60
CA LEU A 1001 -38.87 0.40 -8.87
C LEU A 1001 -37.43 -0.01 -8.65
N HIS A 1002 -37.05 -1.16 -9.21
CA HIS A 1002 -35.80 -1.85 -8.90
C HIS A 1002 -34.91 -1.88 -10.14
N ALA A 1003 -33.77 -1.22 -10.09
CA ALA A 1003 -32.80 -1.12 -11.17
C ALA A 1003 -31.58 -1.99 -10.86
N ARG A 1004 -31.17 -2.81 -11.83
CA ARG A 1004 -29.96 -3.61 -11.74
C ARG A 1004 -29.14 -3.49 -13.01
N ALA A 1005 -27.86 -3.15 -12.91
CA ALA A 1005 -26.93 -3.18 -14.04
C ALA A 1005 -25.56 -3.71 -13.58
N PRO A 1006 -25.08 -4.84 -14.13
CA PRO A 1006 -23.72 -5.33 -13.88
C PRO A 1006 -22.69 -4.59 -14.78
N SER A 1007 -21.60 -4.06 -14.22
CA SER A 1007 -20.59 -3.29 -14.97
C SER A 1007 -19.48 -4.14 -15.63
N ILE A 1008 -19.06 -3.71 -16.83
CA ILE A 1008 -17.71 -3.87 -17.42
C ILE A 1008 -17.27 -2.50 -17.98
N PHE A 1009 -15.96 -2.22 -17.91
CA PHE A 1009 -15.29 -0.99 -18.37
C PHE A 1009 -15.59 -0.63 -19.84
N TYR A 1010 -16.73 0.02 -20.14
CA TYR A 1010 -16.96 0.79 -21.36
C TYR A 1010 -18.00 1.88 -21.10
N PRO A 1011 -17.84 3.09 -21.69
CA PRO A 1011 -18.79 4.18 -21.54
C PRO A 1011 -20.01 3.96 -22.45
N ASP A 1012 -21.08 3.40 -21.89
CA ASP A 1012 -22.44 3.54 -22.40
C ASP A 1012 -23.37 3.73 -21.18
N ASP A 1013 -24.19 4.79 -21.19
CA ASP A 1013 -24.90 5.36 -20.03
C ASP A 1013 -25.94 4.43 -19.37
N ALA A 1014 -25.55 3.33 -18.71
CA ALA A 1014 -26.54 2.50 -18.02
C ALA A 1014 -27.27 3.31 -16.93
N HIS A 1015 -28.57 3.56 -17.11
CA HIS A 1015 -29.35 4.41 -16.21
C HIS A 1015 -30.84 4.08 -16.21
N TRP A 1016 -31.52 4.56 -15.19
CA TRP A 1016 -32.97 4.68 -15.14
C TRP A 1016 -33.37 6.01 -14.50
N ALA A 1017 -33.95 6.90 -15.30
CA ALA A 1017 -34.52 8.16 -14.88
C ALA A 1017 -36.05 8.10 -14.92
N ILE A 1018 -36.72 8.57 -13.87
CA ILE A 1018 -38.17 8.54 -13.72
C ILE A 1018 -38.65 9.95 -13.38
N SER A 1019 -39.38 10.59 -14.30
CA SER A 1019 -39.91 11.94 -14.10
C SER A 1019 -41.35 11.98 -13.61
N ARG A 1020 -42.07 10.85 -13.67
CA ARG A 1020 -43.44 10.76 -13.14
C ARG A 1020 -43.84 9.33 -12.84
N VAL A 1021 -44.56 9.13 -11.74
CA VAL A 1021 -45.25 7.86 -11.44
C VAL A 1021 -46.71 8.16 -11.15
N THR A 1022 -47.64 7.47 -11.82
CA THR A 1022 -49.08 7.58 -11.57
C THR A 1022 -49.67 6.23 -11.21
N ILE A 1023 -50.40 6.17 -10.10
CA ILE A 1023 -51.10 4.98 -9.60
C ILE A 1023 -52.60 5.29 -9.59
N ASN A 1024 -53.34 4.64 -10.49
CA ASN A 1024 -54.79 4.67 -10.49
C ASN A 1024 -55.34 3.43 -9.78
N GLY A 1025 -56.46 3.58 -9.08
CA GLY A 1025 -57.12 2.47 -8.36
C GLY A 1025 -56.65 2.27 -6.92
N ALA A 1026 -55.92 3.23 -6.35
CA ALA A 1026 -55.68 3.32 -4.91
C ALA A 1026 -56.93 3.90 -4.21
N ALA A 1027 -57.27 3.34 -3.04
CA ALA A 1027 -58.36 3.81 -2.18
C ALA A 1027 -57.99 5.08 -1.39
N THR A 1028 -56.69 5.33 -1.24
CA THR A 1028 -56.13 6.54 -0.67
C THR A 1028 -55.02 7.08 -1.57
N PRO A 1029 -54.79 8.40 -1.58
CA PRO A 1029 -53.62 9.01 -2.23
C PRO A 1029 -52.30 8.33 -1.85
N VAL A 1030 -51.42 8.13 -2.83
CA VAL A 1030 -50.13 7.44 -2.63
C VAL A 1030 -48.99 8.44 -2.52
N PHE A 1031 -49.12 9.59 -3.17
CA PHE A 1031 -48.08 10.62 -3.27
C PHE A 1031 -48.56 11.95 -2.69
N SER A 1032 -47.61 12.72 -2.19
CA SER A 1032 -47.80 14.06 -1.64
C SER A 1032 -47.69 15.11 -2.73
N THR A 1033 -48.55 16.12 -2.70
CA THR A 1033 -48.40 17.35 -3.48
C THR A 1033 -48.07 18.51 -2.56
N VAL A 1034 -47.42 19.53 -3.13
CA VAL A 1034 -47.14 20.78 -2.44
C VAL A 1034 -48.38 21.63 -2.52
N HIS A 1035 -49.01 21.88 -1.36
CA HIS A 1035 -50.12 22.80 -1.25
C HIS A 1035 -49.64 24.12 -0.67
N PRO A 1036 -50.19 25.25 -1.12
CA PRO A 1036 -50.00 26.48 -0.40
C PRO A 1036 -50.62 26.37 0.99
N ASP A 1037 -49.91 26.81 2.02
CA ASP A 1037 -50.38 26.77 3.43
C ASP A 1037 -51.80 27.38 3.56
N GLY A 1038 -52.70 26.63 4.20
CA GLY A 1038 -54.09 27.00 4.47
C GLY A 1038 -55.11 26.66 3.38
N SER A 1039 -54.79 25.77 2.43
CA SER A 1039 -55.70 25.29 1.37
C SER A 1039 -56.45 24.00 1.69
#